data_AF-A0A928XGE5-F1
#
_entry.id   AF-A0A928XGE5-F1
#
_cell.length_a   1.000
_cell.length_b   1.000
_cell.length_c   1.000
_cell.angle_alpha   90.00
_cell.angle_beta   90.00
_cell.angle_gamma   90.00
#
_symmetry.space_group_name_H-M   'P 1'
#
loop_
_entity.id
_entity.type
_entity.pdbx_description
1 polymer ?
#
loop_
_entity_poly.entity_id
_entity_poly.type
_entity_poly.pdbx_seq_one_letter_code
_entity_poly.pdbx_strand_id
1 'polypeptide(L)'
;MSVASIDSHSTQPQINQPLENTRLRPRRTLNRLALAAAGVGFGGLGQLLFSRSSLWDGLLFYGVAVILFARAVASHTDDLAISAEPRLFNLSLRAGWRRNVGVWLLVLALGLSLVAFDFFANVESYPQAWWLYLSSLGLLLGGGLLLTEGLTWSHKIHGVLPTQTVALALVIGLALFMRLYNFTSQPFGIWYDEAEAGLEARRMLQEPAYRPVFYPPINVSGHFLALYAAALHWLGDSVHSLRLVSVLFGLGGVLAAYLFGRELRGPRFGLILAFLLAVARWHVNFSRIAMTGVDAPFFEFLSLYFLTRLLRRGHLRDALWAGLSLGGGLLFYTAFRLYWVALFLFVILTCLLGMTQPNWRDWWAVTLHRRNWGGHLGRLVFIAVAAWLVVMPIIQFALFESDAFFYRTNQISIFIRRDQPDLVRAIWDSTQKHLLMFNYQGDSNGRHNLPGEPMLDPAMAILAILGLGLALARPRHPANLFFLLLFPLALAGGIFSVDFEAPQSLRSIGAMPAVIYFAGLALTALGQEAEKALKPLPRLWLLVPAAALLSFILVFNAYTYFVRQAHDFASWNAFSTPETLVGRKMAQLGPDTLYYLSPFFAGHPTLRFLAPEVKGQRTLTIPDALPIRELPNRPVVLFIHPDDLWIFEEAERIYPNANFEIASSPTEDETPIVYLVDLQPLNLASVQGLQLRYFKPGGDISSDILSEEPPFHSERALSVNLAWPADLPPAPGAETFDFVAEWSGILYAQRYGPYSLRLITPGKGLLELDGNIIFDGEGEQLTGLPLAQGNHSIRVLAEGGPGQVALFWQQPGKGETFVPQWAFYAPPITNHGLLATFYPNDRWQGRPVLQRIDPFLDMYFHFTPLPRPYTVEWAGSLDAPQSGLYRLGLRAVPEAQLSLDGKLLLTTLAPNQNIEAAVTLEAGLHDLSVRFKDNTDRSSIYLTWTTPAGVREPIPSQNLWPPLGRYPPRTTPPITNTQVQSLSLNWLDSLGGPGSEPGQFFEPRDVAVLRDGNLVVADTVNRRVQLLTAQGVPLKILTGDPFPFEEPLAVEVNSRDEILVLDSTLQWVYRYDSAGNLLDRFGGPTVFLFHPRGLTVFDDDSVAVADTGSSRLALFSAEGVPAGSIGGLGTGPGQFNEPTDALRDAQGTYYVAEAENNRVQRVDAAGNPLLQWAIPDGYAFNGPHLTFGPDGSIFMTESQSRSLYRYGPDGSLLDQWQTIDSVNLAGPVGIYFDTFTNRLYLTDVLTHQVHIFEVQTNSE
;
A
#
# COMPACT_ATOMS: atom_id res chain seq x y z
N MET A 1 51.75 47.33 79.00
CA MET A 1 53.13 47.83 79.12
C MET A 1 53.57 48.37 77.76
N SER A 2 54.08 49.61 77.77
CA SER A 2 54.89 50.36 76.78
C SER A 2 54.50 50.46 75.29
N VAL A 3 53.79 51.54 74.96
CA VAL A 3 54.21 52.72 74.14
C VAL A 3 55.49 52.62 73.28
N ALA A 4 55.37 52.97 71.99
CA ALA A 4 56.06 54.07 71.26
C ALA A 4 56.13 53.78 69.73
N SER A 5 56.12 54.70 68.76
CA SER A 5 55.58 56.06 68.52
C SER A 5 56.09 56.53 67.14
N ILE A 6 55.33 57.42 66.47
CA ILE A 6 55.74 58.46 65.46
C ILE A 6 55.54 58.14 63.94
N ASP A 7 54.42 58.68 63.41
CA ASP A 7 54.22 59.67 62.31
C ASP A 7 55.16 59.69 61.07
N SER A 8 54.73 60.00 59.84
CA SER A 8 53.88 61.14 59.43
C SER A 8 53.39 61.10 57.95
N HIS A 9 52.33 61.89 57.70
CA HIS A 9 51.88 62.54 56.45
C HIS A 9 51.07 61.77 55.37
N SER A 10 49.75 62.03 55.34
CA SER A 10 49.08 63.12 54.58
C SER A 10 47.85 62.71 53.77
N THR A 11 46.78 63.50 53.97
CA THR A 11 45.65 63.83 53.07
C THR A 11 44.67 62.74 52.63
N GLN A 12 43.48 62.79 53.23
CA GLN A 12 42.22 62.35 52.62
C GLN A 12 41.94 63.13 51.32
N PRO A 13 41.20 62.50 50.39
CA PRO A 13 39.87 63.03 50.15
C PRO A 13 38.77 61.95 50.18
N GLN A 14 37.60 62.41 50.61
CA GLN A 14 36.32 61.71 50.55
C GLN A 14 36.01 61.24 49.12
N ILE A 15 35.56 59.98 48.98
CA ILE A 15 34.64 59.57 47.92
C ILE A 15 33.49 58.81 48.57
N ASN A 16 32.38 59.52 48.75
CA ASN A 16 31.05 58.93 48.76
C ASN A 16 30.79 58.29 47.39
N GLN A 17 30.63 56.98 47.34
CA GLN A 17 29.74 56.35 46.35
C GLN A 17 28.91 55.25 47.02
N PRO A 18 27.59 55.21 46.75
CA PRO A 18 26.67 54.34 47.45
C PRO A 18 26.80 52.90 46.96
N LEU A 19 26.62 51.97 47.91
CA LEU A 19 26.25 50.58 47.65
C LEU A 19 24.90 50.55 46.91
N GLU A 20 24.92 50.69 45.58
CA GLU A 20 23.77 50.37 44.76
C GLU A 20 23.61 48.85 44.70
N ASN A 21 22.84 48.35 45.65
CA ASN A 21 22.08 47.11 45.55
C ASN A 21 21.41 47.02 44.16
N THR A 22 21.97 46.28 43.22
CA THR A 22 21.28 45.85 42.00
C THR A 22 20.27 44.74 42.33
N ARG A 23 19.31 45.03 43.22
CA ARG A 23 18.03 44.32 43.25
C ARG A 23 17.27 44.76 42.01
N LEU A 24 17.32 43.96 40.94
CA LEU A 24 16.41 44.10 39.81
C LEU A 24 14.97 44.22 40.36
N ARG A 25 14.32 45.36 40.16
CA ARG A 25 12.94 45.59 40.63
C ARG A 25 12.02 44.47 40.08
N PRO A 26 11.21 43.79 40.89
CA PRO A 26 10.36 42.66 40.46
C PRO A 26 9.53 42.93 39.21
N ARG A 27 9.06 44.18 39.03
CA ARG A 27 8.32 44.63 37.83
C ARG A 27 9.10 44.49 36.52
N ARG A 28 10.42 44.69 36.51
CA ARG A 28 11.24 44.59 35.28
C ARG A 28 11.39 43.13 34.82
N THR A 29 11.51 42.19 35.75
CA THR A 29 11.62 40.75 35.47
C THR A 29 10.29 40.16 34.99
N LEU A 30 9.16 40.57 35.60
CA LEU A 30 7.82 40.20 35.14
C LEU A 30 7.53 40.70 33.71
N ASN A 31 7.90 41.95 33.38
CA ASN A 31 7.72 42.48 32.03
C ASN A 31 8.54 41.71 30.97
N ARG A 32 9.73 41.23 31.33
CA ARG A 32 10.54 40.39 30.43
C ARG A 32 9.91 39.02 30.21
N LEU A 33 9.44 38.37 31.28
CA LEU A 33 8.72 37.10 31.14
C LEU A 33 7.45 37.26 30.30
N ALA A 34 6.69 38.34 30.49
CA ALA A 34 5.51 38.64 29.69
C ALA A 34 5.87 38.86 28.21
N LEU A 35 6.97 39.55 27.91
CA LEU A 35 7.45 39.76 26.54
C LEU A 35 7.94 38.45 25.90
N ALA A 36 8.60 37.58 26.66
CA ALA A 36 9.01 36.25 26.21
C ALA A 36 7.79 35.36 25.93
N ALA A 37 6.78 35.39 26.81
CA ALA A 37 5.51 34.68 26.63
C ALA A 37 4.75 35.21 25.41
N ALA A 38 4.73 36.52 25.19
CA ALA A 38 4.18 37.12 23.97
C ALA A 38 4.93 36.63 22.72
N GLY A 39 6.26 36.57 22.76
CA GLY A 39 7.06 35.98 21.68
C GLY A 39 6.66 34.53 21.36
N VAL A 40 6.50 33.68 22.38
CA VAL A 40 5.99 32.31 22.21
C VAL A 40 4.57 32.30 21.65
N GLY A 41 3.69 33.19 22.12
CA GLY A 41 2.31 33.32 21.63
C GLY A 41 2.22 33.74 20.15
N PHE A 42 3.01 34.73 19.72
CA PHE A 42 3.13 35.10 18.30
C PHE A 42 3.72 33.96 17.46
N GLY A 43 4.66 33.19 18.01
CA GLY A 43 5.16 31.97 17.38
C GLY A 43 4.05 30.93 17.20
N GLY A 44 3.17 30.78 18.20
CA GLY A 44 1.98 29.92 18.13
C GLY A 44 1.00 30.35 17.04
N LEU A 45 0.75 31.66 16.91
CA LEU A 45 -0.05 32.20 15.81
C LEU A 45 0.60 31.95 14.44
N GLY A 46 1.92 32.12 14.34
CA GLY A 46 2.68 31.79 13.13
C GLY A 46 2.53 30.32 12.73
N GLN A 47 2.66 29.41 13.69
CA GLN A 47 2.48 27.97 13.48
C GLN A 47 1.04 27.60 13.10
N LEU A 48 0.05 28.29 13.68
CA LEU A 48 -1.37 28.12 13.32
C LEU A 48 -1.63 28.57 11.88
N LEU A 49 -1.05 29.69 11.45
CA LEU A 49 -1.19 30.18 10.07
C LEU A 49 -0.55 29.23 9.06
N PHE A 50 0.60 28.64 9.40
CA PHE A 50 1.20 27.56 8.63
C PHE A 50 0.27 26.35 8.50
N SER A 51 -0.40 25.92 9.57
CA SER A 51 -1.37 24.81 9.50
C SER A 51 -2.62 25.12 8.65
N ARG A 52 -2.85 26.39 8.31
CA ARG A 52 -3.93 26.86 7.43
C ARG A 52 -3.42 27.26 6.04
N SER A 53 -2.21 26.81 5.67
CA SER A 53 -1.59 27.09 4.37
C SER A 53 -1.32 28.58 4.08
N SER A 54 -1.24 29.44 5.11
CA SER A 54 -0.83 30.84 4.96
C SER A 54 0.66 31.01 5.28
N LEU A 55 1.50 30.87 4.26
CA LEU A 55 2.96 30.94 4.38
C LEU A 55 3.44 32.35 4.78
N TRP A 56 3.01 33.40 4.08
CA TRP A 56 3.57 34.75 4.30
C TRP A 56 3.15 35.36 5.63
N ASP A 57 1.90 35.16 6.04
CA ASP A 57 1.43 35.63 7.35
C ASP A 57 2.14 34.84 8.47
N GLY A 58 2.28 33.52 8.31
CA GLY A 58 3.01 32.70 9.28
C GLY A 58 4.46 33.18 9.47
N LEU A 59 5.17 33.46 8.37
CA LEU A 59 6.53 34.02 8.41
C LEU A 59 6.59 35.39 9.09
N LEU A 60 5.63 36.27 8.82
CA LEU A 60 5.54 37.58 9.46
C LEU A 60 5.39 37.46 10.98
N PHE A 61 4.49 36.59 11.45
CA PHE A 61 4.25 36.35 12.88
C PHE A 61 5.48 35.73 13.55
N TYR A 62 6.19 34.82 12.89
CA TYR A 62 7.48 34.31 13.38
C TYR A 62 8.56 35.40 13.46
N GLY A 63 8.61 36.31 12.49
CA GLY A 63 9.49 37.48 12.54
C GLY A 63 9.23 38.36 13.78
N VAL A 64 7.96 38.67 14.05
CA VAL A 64 7.54 39.41 15.25
C VAL A 64 7.90 38.63 16.53
N ALA A 65 7.62 37.32 16.56
CA ALA A 65 7.92 36.44 17.68
C ALA A 65 9.41 36.47 18.06
N VAL A 66 10.29 36.32 17.07
CA VAL A 66 11.75 36.38 17.27
C VAL A 66 12.19 37.72 17.84
N ILE A 67 11.68 38.84 17.31
CA ILE A 67 12.04 40.19 17.78
C ILE A 67 11.63 40.38 19.24
N LEU A 68 10.40 40.01 19.60
CA LEU A 68 9.89 40.14 20.97
C LEU A 68 10.69 39.26 21.93
N PHE A 69 10.91 37.99 21.56
CA PHE A 69 11.62 37.03 22.39
C PHE A 69 13.10 37.41 22.57
N ALA A 70 13.79 37.81 21.51
CA ALA A 70 15.18 38.25 21.57
C ALA A 70 15.33 39.49 22.46
N ARG A 71 14.40 40.46 22.39
CA ARG A 71 14.37 41.63 23.27
C ARG A 71 14.12 41.26 24.74
N ALA A 72 13.26 40.28 25.00
CA ALA A 72 12.95 39.82 26.34
C ALA A 72 14.18 39.25 27.06
N VAL A 73 14.98 38.44 26.36
CA VAL A 73 16.11 37.69 26.93
C VAL A 73 17.48 38.32 26.62
N ALA A 74 17.51 39.54 26.07
CA ALA A 74 18.72 40.25 25.62
C ALA A 74 19.76 40.51 26.72
N SER A 75 19.39 40.51 28.00
CA SER A 75 20.29 40.89 29.10
C SER A 75 21.01 39.74 29.80
N HIS A 76 20.69 38.48 29.50
CA HIS A 76 20.98 37.35 30.42
C HIS A 76 21.68 36.14 29.80
N THR A 77 22.19 36.23 28.58
CA THR A 77 22.95 35.13 27.99
C THR A 77 24.43 35.12 28.32
N ASP A 78 24.93 36.15 29.02
CA ASP A 78 26.34 36.25 29.42
C ASP A 78 26.68 35.44 30.70
N ASP A 79 25.66 35.03 31.48
CA ASP A 79 25.85 34.24 32.72
C ASP A 79 26.09 32.74 32.47
N LEU A 80 26.17 32.30 31.21
CA LEU A 80 26.37 30.89 30.84
C LEU A 80 27.87 30.58 30.67
N ALA A 81 28.66 31.01 31.66
CA ALA A 81 30.05 30.58 31.78
C ALA A 81 30.10 29.06 31.95
N ILE A 82 31.06 28.43 31.27
CA ILE A 82 31.46 27.03 31.50
C ILE A 82 31.67 26.88 33.01
N SER A 83 30.75 26.20 33.70
CA SER A 83 30.87 26.00 35.14
C SER A 83 32.12 25.17 35.39
N ALA A 84 33.17 25.82 35.88
CA ALA A 84 34.36 25.15 36.37
C ALA A 84 33.98 24.38 37.63
N GLU A 85 33.71 23.09 37.50
CA GLU A 85 33.81 22.20 38.66
C GLU A 85 35.25 22.24 39.21
N PRO A 86 35.44 22.10 40.53
CA PRO A 86 36.73 22.25 41.17
C PRO A 86 37.74 21.24 40.61
N ARG A 87 39.00 21.66 40.50
CA ARG A 87 40.13 20.77 40.24
C ARG A 87 40.16 19.68 41.32
N LEU A 88 39.56 18.53 41.02
CA LEU A 88 39.94 17.25 41.60
C LEU A 88 41.04 16.72 40.68
N PHE A 89 42.13 16.21 41.25
CA PHE A 89 43.35 15.73 40.58
C PHE A 89 44.43 16.79 40.37
N ASN A 90 45.26 16.95 41.40
CA ASN A 90 46.69 17.17 41.23
C ASN A 90 47.33 15.80 40.99
N LEU A 91 48.09 15.64 39.91
CA LEU A 91 48.91 14.46 39.66
C LEU A 91 50.34 14.90 39.33
N SER A 92 51.26 14.35 40.10
CA SER A 92 52.71 14.42 39.87
C SER A 92 53.16 13.21 39.05
N LEU A 93 54.12 13.45 38.15
CA LEU A 93 54.80 12.50 37.27
C LEU A 93 55.25 11.19 37.95
N ARG A 94 55.18 10.07 37.19
CA ARG A 94 56.36 9.41 36.55
C ARG A 94 56.01 8.02 35.98
N ALA A 95 56.27 7.81 34.68
CA ALA A 95 56.80 6.57 34.10
C ALA A 95 57.04 6.75 32.59
N GLY A 96 58.27 7.14 32.20
CA GLY A 96 58.62 7.36 30.79
C GLY A 96 58.41 6.15 29.86
N TRP A 97 58.41 4.93 30.40
CA TRP A 97 58.23 3.70 29.61
C TRP A 97 56.82 3.58 29.01
N ARG A 98 55.75 3.95 29.74
CA ARG A 98 54.37 3.88 29.22
C ARG A 98 54.17 4.79 28.02
N ARG A 99 54.77 5.98 28.07
CA ARG A 99 54.76 6.92 26.96
C ARG A 99 55.48 6.34 25.74
N ASN A 100 56.66 5.76 25.93
CA ASN A 100 57.42 5.15 24.84
C ASN A 100 56.67 3.97 24.21
N VAL A 101 56.14 3.05 25.03
CA VAL A 101 55.32 1.93 24.55
C VAL A 101 54.07 2.43 23.82
N GLY A 102 53.37 3.42 24.38
CA GLY A 102 52.20 4.01 23.75
C GLY A 102 52.50 4.64 22.38
N VAL A 103 53.61 5.38 22.24
CA VAL A 103 54.05 5.92 20.94
C VAL A 103 54.38 4.79 19.95
N TRP A 104 55.12 3.77 20.36
CA TRP A 104 55.46 2.65 19.47
C TRP A 104 54.22 1.86 19.01
N LEU A 105 53.22 1.69 19.87
CA LEU A 105 51.95 1.08 19.48
C LEU A 105 51.20 1.93 18.45
N LEU A 106 51.22 3.26 18.56
CA LEU A 106 50.64 4.15 17.55
C LEU A 106 51.39 4.09 16.21
N VAL A 107 52.73 4.02 16.23
CA VAL A 107 53.55 3.86 15.02
C VAL A 107 53.25 2.52 14.35
N LEU A 108 53.15 1.44 15.14
CA LEU A 108 52.78 0.12 14.64
C LEU A 108 51.35 0.12 14.11
N ALA A 109 50.40 0.79 14.77
CA ALA A 109 49.04 0.96 14.29
C ALA A 109 49.03 1.62 12.90
N LEU A 110 49.75 2.74 12.74
CA LEU A 110 49.86 3.42 11.44
C LEU A 110 50.50 2.50 10.39
N GLY A 111 51.57 1.79 10.75
CA GLY A 111 52.24 0.83 9.86
C GLY A 111 51.30 -0.29 9.39
N LEU A 112 50.58 -0.95 10.31
CA LEU A 112 49.60 -1.98 9.95
C LEU A 112 48.46 -1.42 9.11
N SER A 113 48.00 -0.20 9.38
CA SER A 113 46.94 0.42 8.59
C SER A 113 47.38 0.76 7.17
N LEU A 114 48.66 1.10 6.96
CA LEU A 114 49.22 1.32 5.61
C LEU A 114 49.37 0.00 4.84
N VAL A 115 49.75 -1.10 5.52
CA VAL A 115 49.77 -2.43 4.90
C VAL A 115 48.35 -2.90 4.57
N ALA A 116 47.40 -2.69 5.48
CA ALA A 116 46.00 -2.98 5.23
C ALA A 116 45.48 -2.20 4.00
N PHE A 117 45.91 -0.93 3.84
CA PHE A 117 45.55 -0.10 2.69
C PHE A 117 45.91 -0.72 1.36
N ASP A 118 47.11 -1.30 1.25
CA ASP A 118 47.52 -2.01 0.04
C ASP A 118 46.70 -3.29 -0.17
N PHE A 119 46.43 -4.04 0.91
CA PHE A 119 45.68 -5.30 0.82
C PHE A 119 44.21 -5.12 0.42
N PHE A 120 43.58 -4.00 0.79
CA PHE A 120 42.22 -3.69 0.34
C PHE A 120 42.13 -3.39 -1.16
N ALA A 121 43.24 -3.22 -1.88
CA ALA A 121 43.24 -3.11 -3.33
C ALA A 121 42.95 -4.45 -4.05
N ASN A 122 43.00 -5.58 -3.35
CA ASN A 122 42.73 -6.90 -3.91
C ASN A 122 41.65 -7.63 -3.11
N VAL A 123 40.53 -7.97 -3.77
CA VAL A 123 39.38 -8.67 -3.18
C VAL A 123 39.76 -9.99 -2.54
N GLU A 124 40.70 -10.74 -3.14
CA GLU A 124 41.17 -12.03 -2.59
C GLU A 124 41.88 -11.88 -1.24
N SER A 125 42.41 -10.69 -0.95
CA SER A 125 43.16 -10.36 0.26
C SER A 125 42.28 -9.73 1.36
N TYR A 126 40.97 -9.61 1.14
CA TYR A 126 40.06 -8.94 2.09
C TYR A 126 40.12 -9.51 3.51
N PRO A 127 40.11 -10.84 3.75
CA PRO A 127 40.21 -11.37 5.11
C PRO A 127 41.46 -10.88 5.85
N GLN A 128 42.61 -10.89 5.18
CA GLN A 128 43.89 -10.44 5.73
C GLN A 128 43.86 -8.90 5.94
N ALA A 129 43.32 -8.14 4.98
CA ALA A 129 43.16 -6.69 5.07
C ALA A 129 42.36 -6.30 6.32
N TRP A 130 41.22 -6.96 6.55
CA TRP A 130 40.36 -6.73 7.72
C TRP A 130 41.06 -7.07 9.03
N TRP A 131 41.81 -8.17 9.12
CA TRP A 131 42.59 -8.49 10.33
C TRP A 131 43.68 -7.46 10.64
N LEU A 132 44.41 -6.99 9.61
CA LEU A 132 45.42 -5.95 9.74
C LEU A 132 44.80 -4.62 10.19
N TYR A 133 43.65 -4.26 9.61
CA TYR A 133 42.88 -3.08 9.98
C TYR A 133 42.34 -3.14 11.42
N LEU A 134 41.70 -4.24 11.83
CA LEU A 134 41.21 -4.40 13.20
C LEU A 134 42.35 -4.41 14.21
N SER A 135 43.49 -5.00 13.85
CA SER A 135 44.70 -4.96 14.67
C SER A 135 45.24 -3.53 14.80
N SER A 136 45.23 -2.74 13.72
CA SER A 136 45.66 -1.34 13.75
C SER A 136 44.76 -0.50 14.68
N LEU A 137 43.45 -0.71 14.65
CA LEU A 137 42.51 -0.06 15.56
C LEU A 137 42.73 -0.48 17.02
N GLY A 138 42.97 -1.77 17.28
CA GLY A 138 43.30 -2.27 18.62
C GLY A 138 44.58 -1.64 19.18
N LEU A 139 45.61 -1.50 18.34
CA LEU A 139 46.86 -0.82 18.70
C LEU A 139 46.69 0.69 18.88
N LEU A 140 45.85 1.34 18.07
CA LEU A 140 45.48 2.76 18.24
C LEU A 140 44.82 2.99 19.59
N LEU A 141 43.86 2.14 19.96
CA LEU A 141 43.19 2.19 21.26
C LEU A 141 44.18 1.92 22.40
N GLY A 142 44.97 0.84 22.32
CA GLY A 142 45.96 0.49 23.34
C GLY A 142 47.03 1.57 23.53
N GLY A 143 47.62 2.04 22.43
CA GLY A 143 48.62 3.10 22.42
C GLY A 143 48.06 4.44 22.89
N GLY A 144 46.88 4.81 22.40
CA GLY A 144 46.16 6.01 22.82
C GLY A 144 45.82 6.01 24.31
N LEU A 145 45.35 4.88 24.85
CA LEU A 145 45.07 4.72 26.28
C LEU A 145 46.35 4.77 27.13
N LEU A 146 47.46 4.18 26.67
CA LEU A 146 48.74 4.23 27.38
C LEU A 146 49.39 5.63 27.40
N LEU A 147 49.08 6.45 26.39
CA LEU A 147 49.47 7.87 26.32
C LEU A 147 48.59 8.76 27.19
N THR A 148 47.54 8.20 27.79
CA THR A 148 46.63 8.91 28.70
C THR A 148 46.89 8.46 30.14
N GLU A 149 47.01 9.40 31.08
CA GLU A 149 47.32 9.06 32.48
C GLU A 149 46.27 8.11 33.07
N GLY A 150 46.74 7.15 33.89
CA GLY A 150 46.01 5.94 34.27
C GLY A 150 44.63 6.16 34.89
N LEU A 151 43.70 5.25 34.59
CA LEU A 151 42.43 5.14 35.30
C LEU A 151 42.69 4.83 36.78
N THR A 152 42.40 5.78 37.67
CA THR A 152 42.05 5.44 39.05
C THR A 152 40.56 5.67 39.23
N TRP A 153 39.81 4.58 39.41
CA TRP A 153 38.43 4.61 39.89
C TRP A 153 38.44 5.12 41.33
N SER A 154 37.94 6.35 41.57
CA SER A 154 37.58 6.75 42.93
C SER A 154 36.14 6.31 43.20
N HIS A 155 36.00 5.15 43.85
CA HIS A 155 34.73 4.78 44.49
C HIS A 155 34.49 5.70 45.69
N LYS A 156 33.71 6.75 45.49
CA LYS A 156 32.82 7.27 46.54
C LYS A 156 31.39 7.20 46.00
N ILE A 157 30.77 6.05 46.19
CA ILE A 157 29.31 5.92 46.13
C ILE A 157 28.79 6.55 47.43
N HIS A 158 28.40 7.82 47.36
CA HIS A 158 27.58 8.42 48.42
C HIS A 158 26.13 7.96 48.22
N GLY A 159 25.51 7.48 49.30
CA GLY A 159 24.31 6.64 49.33
C GLY A 159 22.97 7.26 48.91
N VAL A 160 22.94 8.19 47.96
CA VAL A 160 21.72 8.62 47.26
C VAL A 160 22.08 8.96 45.81
N LEU A 161 21.39 8.34 44.83
CA LEU A 161 21.54 8.70 43.41
C LEU A 161 21.22 10.20 43.24
N PRO A 162 22.11 11.02 42.65
CA PRO A 162 21.81 12.42 42.37
C PRO A 162 20.52 12.54 41.56
N THR A 163 19.69 13.54 41.87
CA THR A 163 18.41 13.78 41.17
C THR A 163 18.56 13.88 39.64
N GLN A 164 19.72 14.35 39.17
CA GLN A 164 20.07 14.42 37.75
C GLN A 164 20.28 13.03 37.12
N THR A 165 20.83 12.08 37.87
CA THR A 165 21.03 10.70 37.39
C THR A 165 19.69 9.99 37.26
N VAL A 166 18.76 10.22 38.20
CA VAL A 166 17.38 9.71 38.11
C VAL A 166 16.67 10.33 36.91
N ALA A 167 16.77 11.65 36.71
CA ALA A 167 16.16 12.33 35.56
C ALA A 167 16.72 11.81 34.22
N LEU A 168 18.03 11.59 34.12
CA LEU A 168 18.63 10.98 32.92
C LEU A 168 18.12 9.55 32.72
N ALA A 169 18.05 8.74 33.78
CA ALA A 169 17.53 7.38 33.69
C ALA A 169 16.07 7.35 33.20
N LEU A 170 15.23 8.29 33.64
CA LEU A 170 13.86 8.46 33.14
C LEU A 170 13.83 8.86 31.67
N VAL A 171 14.70 9.79 31.23
CA VAL A 171 14.79 10.18 29.81
C VAL A 171 15.27 9.02 28.94
N ILE A 172 16.24 8.22 29.40
CA ILE A 172 16.71 7.02 28.70
C ILE A 172 15.62 5.94 28.67
N GLY A 173 14.90 5.73 29.77
CA GLY A 173 13.75 4.82 29.82
C GLY A 173 12.64 5.23 28.85
N LEU A 174 12.36 6.54 28.75
CA LEU A 174 11.44 7.10 27.78
C LEU A 174 11.96 6.92 26.33
N ALA A 175 13.24 7.16 26.09
CA ALA A 175 13.85 6.96 24.78
C ALA A 175 13.78 5.50 24.33
N LEU A 176 13.97 4.57 25.27
CA LEU A 176 13.84 3.13 25.05
C LEU A 176 12.38 2.76 24.73
N PHE A 177 11.42 3.28 25.51
CA PHE A 177 9.99 3.09 25.24
C PHE A 177 9.60 3.58 23.85
N MET A 178 9.98 4.81 23.47
CA MET A 178 9.69 5.37 22.14
C MET A 178 10.28 4.53 20.98
N ARG A 179 11.33 3.74 21.24
CA ARG A 179 11.99 2.91 20.21
C ARG A 179 11.50 1.47 20.19
N LEU A 180 11.05 0.93 21.31
CA LEU A 180 10.66 -0.47 21.46
C LEU A 180 9.16 -0.71 21.59
N TYR A 181 8.35 0.32 21.85
CA TYR A 181 6.90 0.19 21.87
C TYR A 181 6.39 -0.27 20.48
N ASN A 182 5.59 -1.34 20.45
CA ASN A 182 5.05 -1.96 19.25
C ASN A 182 6.11 -2.27 18.16
N PHE A 183 7.34 -2.58 18.56
CA PHE A 183 8.50 -2.72 17.65
C PHE A 183 8.39 -3.88 16.65
N THR A 184 7.58 -4.89 16.95
CA THR A 184 7.41 -6.06 16.09
C THR A 184 6.42 -5.84 14.94
N SER A 185 5.46 -4.93 15.12
CA SER A 185 4.40 -4.66 14.15
C SER A 185 4.52 -3.29 13.49
N GLN A 186 5.31 -2.37 14.05
CA GLN A 186 5.47 -1.00 13.52
C GLN A 186 6.94 -0.59 13.36
N PRO A 187 7.40 -0.27 12.13
CA PRO A 187 6.61 -0.27 10.88
C PRO A 187 6.30 -1.69 10.39
N PHE A 188 5.16 -1.83 9.68
CA PHE A 188 4.58 -3.11 9.28
C PHE A 188 5.48 -3.94 8.36
N GLY A 189 5.95 -3.32 7.28
CA GLY A 189 6.76 -3.95 6.23
C GLY A 189 8.26 -3.91 6.50
N ILE A 190 9.04 -4.57 5.64
CA ILE A 190 10.49 -4.39 5.52
C ILE A 190 10.80 -3.80 4.15
N TRP A 191 11.35 -2.59 4.15
CA TRP A 191 11.70 -1.89 2.91
C TRP A 191 12.81 -2.62 2.15
N TYR A 192 12.79 -2.52 0.81
CA TYR A 192 13.80 -3.06 -0.10
C TYR A 192 15.24 -2.94 0.42
N ASP A 193 15.70 -1.74 0.82
CA ASP A 193 17.10 -1.54 1.25
C ASP A 193 17.41 -2.25 2.58
N GLU A 194 16.43 -2.36 3.49
CA GLU A 194 16.59 -3.09 4.75
C GLU A 194 16.75 -4.59 4.46
N ALA A 195 15.91 -5.13 3.57
CA ALA A 195 15.94 -6.54 3.18
C ALA A 195 17.23 -6.88 2.42
N GLU A 196 17.65 -6.04 1.48
CA GLU A 196 18.89 -6.20 0.73
C GLU A 196 20.12 -6.17 1.67
N ALA A 197 20.19 -5.21 2.61
CA ALA A 197 21.26 -5.18 3.60
C ALA A 197 21.27 -6.43 4.50
N GLY A 198 20.08 -6.94 4.84
CA GLY A 198 19.92 -8.18 5.59
C GLY A 198 20.41 -9.41 4.82
N LEU A 199 20.12 -9.51 3.52
CA LEU A 199 20.61 -10.57 2.65
C LEU A 199 22.13 -10.56 2.53
N GLU A 200 22.73 -9.38 2.35
CA GLU A 200 24.19 -9.24 2.30
C GLU A 200 24.85 -9.56 3.64
N ALA A 201 24.25 -9.16 4.76
CA ALA A 201 24.70 -9.54 6.09
C ALA A 201 24.62 -11.06 6.32
N ARG A 202 23.54 -11.71 5.84
CA ARG A 202 23.39 -13.17 5.88
C ARG A 202 24.45 -13.86 5.03
N ARG A 203 24.75 -13.33 3.83
CA ARG A 203 25.83 -13.81 2.97
C ARG A 203 27.19 -13.71 3.65
N MET A 204 27.49 -12.62 4.37
CA MET A 204 28.73 -12.51 5.14
C MET A 204 28.87 -13.62 6.21
N LEU A 205 27.75 -14.04 6.83
CA LEU A 205 27.78 -15.15 7.79
C LEU A 205 27.99 -16.52 7.13
N GLN A 206 27.43 -16.71 5.93
CA GLN A 206 27.49 -17.97 5.19
C GLN A 206 28.80 -18.16 4.40
N GLU A 207 29.37 -17.07 3.87
CA GLU A 207 30.60 -17.04 3.05
C GLU A 207 31.70 -16.29 3.81
N PRO A 208 32.62 -16.97 4.53
CA PRO A 208 33.69 -16.30 5.29
C PRO A 208 34.62 -15.41 4.45
N ALA A 209 34.78 -15.70 3.16
CA ALA A 209 35.57 -14.90 2.23
C ALA A 209 34.87 -13.60 1.79
N TYR A 210 33.53 -13.53 1.88
CA TYR A 210 32.76 -12.37 1.44
C TYR A 210 32.76 -11.28 2.51
N ARG A 211 33.67 -10.30 2.39
CA ARG A 211 33.81 -9.18 3.35
C ARG A 211 33.94 -7.85 2.60
N PRO A 212 32.87 -7.37 1.95
CA PRO A 212 32.93 -6.17 1.12
C PRO A 212 33.34 -4.96 1.98
N VAL A 213 34.11 -4.04 1.41
CA VAL A 213 34.41 -2.75 2.05
C VAL A 213 33.23 -1.79 1.93
N PHE A 214 32.55 -1.85 0.79
CA PHE A 214 31.41 -1.01 0.44
C PHE A 214 30.47 -1.78 -0.48
N TYR A 215 29.16 -1.57 -0.34
CA TYR A 215 28.12 -2.17 -1.17
C TYR A 215 27.38 -1.07 -1.94
N PRO A 216 27.75 -0.82 -3.23
CA PRO A 216 27.21 0.26 -4.04
C PRO A 216 25.69 0.33 -4.21
N PRO A 217 24.95 -0.79 -4.43
CA PRO A 217 23.53 -0.73 -4.82
C PRO A 217 22.64 0.05 -3.84
N ILE A 218 22.88 -0.11 -2.53
CA ILE A 218 22.16 0.60 -1.46
C ILE A 218 23.06 1.60 -0.72
N ASN A 219 24.27 1.86 -1.21
CA ASN A 219 25.20 2.86 -0.68
C ASN A 219 25.52 2.67 0.82
N VAL A 220 25.83 1.42 1.21
CA VAL A 220 26.12 1.02 2.61
C VAL A 220 27.57 0.53 2.73
N SER A 221 28.24 0.85 3.84
CA SER A 221 29.59 0.34 4.11
C SER A 221 29.59 -1.08 4.67
N GLY A 222 30.66 -1.83 4.36
CA GLY A 222 30.89 -3.16 4.91
C GLY A 222 30.94 -3.21 6.44
N HIS A 223 31.37 -2.10 7.07
CA HIS A 223 31.34 -1.95 8.52
C HIS A 223 29.92 -2.00 9.07
N PHE A 224 28.97 -1.34 8.40
CA PHE A 224 27.58 -1.34 8.82
C PHE A 224 26.92 -2.70 8.57
N LEU A 225 27.21 -3.34 7.42
CA LEU A 225 26.80 -4.72 7.15
C LEU A 225 27.36 -5.71 8.18
N ALA A 226 28.58 -5.49 8.68
CA ALA A 226 29.14 -6.30 9.76
C ALA A 226 28.37 -6.15 11.08
N LEU A 227 27.83 -4.96 11.39
CA LEU A 227 26.95 -4.77 12.54
C LEU A 227 25.64 -5.54 12.37
N TYR A 228 25.07 -5.54 11.16
CA TYR A 228 23.90 -6.37 10.83
C TYR A 228 24.19 -7.86 10.92
N ALA A 229 25.32 -8.31 10.37
CA ALA A 229 25.74 -9.71 10.47
C ALA A 229 25.92 -10.13 11.94
N ALA A 230 26.55 -9.29 12.77
CA ALA A 230 26.69 -9.54 14.20
C ALA A 230 25.33 -9.60 14.91
N ALA A 231 24.39 -8.70 14.57
CA ALA A 231 23.05 -8.69 15.12
C ALA A 231 22.26 -9.94 14.72
N LEU A 232 22.30 -10.35 13.45
CA LEU A 232 21.66 -11.59 12.98
C LEU A 232 22.26 -12.83 13.68
N HIS A 233 23.57 -12.85 13.88
CA HIS A 233 24.24 -13.97 14.54
C HIS A 233 23.91 -14.08 16.05
N TRP A 234 23.87 -12.96 16.77
CA TRP A 234 23.69 -12.97 18.24
C TRP A 234 22.24 -12.86 18.70
N LEU A 235 21.38 -12.20 17.93
CA LEU A 235 19.98 -11.91 18.31
C LEU A 235 18.98 -12.77 17.53
N GLY A 236 19.44 -13.49 16.51
CA GLY A 236 18.62 -14.33 15.64
C GLY A 236 18.36 -13.69 14.28
N ASP A 237 18.00 -14.52 13.31
CA ASP A 237 17.79 -14.11 11.92
C ASP A 237 16.39 -13.49 11.73
N SER A 238 16.27 -12.17 11.94
CA SER A 238 14.99 -11.47 11.90
C SER A 238 15.13 -10.00 11.49
N VAL A 239 14.01 -9.40 11.04
CA VAL A 239 13.91 -7.95 10.78
C VAL A 239 14.25 -7.13 12.03
N HIS A 240 13.82 -7.60 13.20
CA HIS A 240 14.02 -6.90 14.47
C HIS A 240 15.50 -6.83 14.86
N SER A 241 16.28 -7.87 14.54
CA SER A 241 17.72 -7.89 14.78
C SER A 241 18.44 -6.80 14.00
N LEU A 242 18.06 -6.57 12.73
CA LEU A 242 18.60 -5.48 11.92
C LEU A 242 18.23 -4.11 12.51
N ARG A 243 16.95 -3.90 12.80
CA ARG A 243 16.44 -2.62 13.33
C ARG A 243 17.00 -2.28 14.71
N LEU A 244 17.38 -3.28 15.51
CA LEU A 244 17.96 -3.03 16.84
C LEU A 244 19.31 -2.30 16.76
N VAL A 245 20.06 -2.44 15.66
CA VAL A 245 21.30 -1.67 15.44
C VAL A 245 20.98 -0.17 15.36
N SER A 246 19.94 0.22 14.62
CA SER A 246 19.46 1.62 14.58
C SER A 246 18.92 2.10 15.92
N VAL A 247 18.26 1.24 16.68
CA VAL A 247 17.81 1.55 18.05
C VAL A 247 19.00 1.89 18.94
N LEU A 248 20.09 1.11 18.85
CA LEU A 248 21.31 1.35 19.63
C LEU A 248 21.97 2.69 19.26
N PHE A 249 22.06 3.02 17.98
CA PHE A 249 22.55 4.34 17.54
C PHE A 249 21.64 5.47 18.02
N GLY A 250 20.31 5.32 17.93
CA GLY A 250 19.35 6.30 18.43
C GLY A 250 19.45 6.53 19.94
N LEU A 251 19.57 5.47 20.74
CA LEU A 251 19.78 5.57 22.19
C LEU A 251 21.15 6.20 22.52
N GLY A 252 22.18 5.79 21.79
CA GLY A 252 23.51 6.40 21.84
C GLY A 252 23.46 7.90 21.57
N GLY A 253 22.67 8.33 20.58
CA GLY A 253 22.48 9.74 20.22
C GLY A 253 21.85 10.55 21.35
N VAL A 254 20.84 10.01 22.04
CA VAL A 254 20.24 10.65 23.23
C VAL A 254 21.26 10.83 24.35
N LEU A 255 22.06 9.79 24.61
CA LEU A 255 23.13 9.87 25.62
C LEU A 255 24.23 10.86 25.22
N ALA A 256 24.65 10.85 23.95
CA ALA A 256 25.65 11.78 23.42
C ALA A 256 25.17 13.23 23.51
N ALA A 257 23.89 13.50 23.19
CA ALA A 257 23.27 14.82 23.34
C ALA A 257 23.26 15.29 24.80
N TYR A 258 22.96 14.40 25.76
CA TYR A 258 23.08 14.70 27.19
C TYR A 258 24.51 15.10 27.56
N LEU A 259 25.48 14.27 27.17
CA LEU A 259 26.90 14.47 27.52
C LEU A 259 27.42 15.77 26.93
N PHE A 260 27.14 16.03 25.65
CA PHE A 260 27.48 17.28 24.98
C PHE A 260 26.83 18.49 25.66
N GLY A 261 25.51 18.47 25.84
CA GLY A 261 24.78 19.59 26.44
C GLY A 261 25.25 19.86 27.88
N ARG A 262 25.54 18.81 28.65
CA ARG A 262 26.12 18.92 30.00
C ARG A 262 27.48 19.58 29.97
N GLU A 263 28.35 19.19 29.06
CA GLU A 263 29.70 19.77 28.93
C GLU A 263 29.64 21.22 28.44
N LEU A 264 28.67 21.56 27.59
CA LEU A 264 28.53 22.89 27.01
C LEU A 264 27.91 23.92 27.96
N ARG A 265 26.78 23.60 28.61
CA ARG A 265 25.99 24.54 29.43
C ARG A 265 25.47 23.95 30.74
N GLY A 266 26.01 22.81 31.17
CA GLY A 266 25.67 22.16 32.43
C GLY A 266 24.50 21.17 32.37
N PRO A 267 24.24 20.42 33.46
CA PRO A 267 23.37 19.24 33.44
C PRO A 267 21.92 19.48 33.03
N ARG A 268 21.35 20.66 33.35
CA ARG A 268 19.97 21.01 32.95
C ARG A 268 19.84 21.11 31.43
N PHE A 269 20.82 21.74 30.76
CA PHE A 269 20.84 21.84 29.30
C PHE A 269 21.01 20.48 28.65
N GLY A 270 21.90 19.64 29.20
CA GLY A 270 22.06 18.24 28.77
C GLY A 270 20.75 17.44 28.86
N LEU A 271 20.01 17.55 29.97
CA LEU A 271 18.71 16.88 30.11
C LEU A 271 17.68 17.38 29.10
N ILE A 272 17.66 18.68 28.80
CA ILE A 272 16.78 19.25 27.77
C ILE A 272 17.10 18.68 26.39
N LEU A 273 18.36 18.70 25.95
CA LEU A 273 18.73 18.17 24.64
C LEU A 273 18.40 16.67 24.52
N ALA A 274 18.70 15.90 25.58
CA ALA A 274 18.39 14.48 25.62
C ALA A 274 16.89 14.21 25.57
N PHE A 275 16.07 14.96 26.31
CA PHE A 275 14.62 14.84 26.26
C PHE A 275 14.07 15.16 24.87
N LEU A 276 14.46 16.29 24.29
CA LEU A 276 13.99 16.71 22.97
C LEU A 276 14.35 15.67 21.89
N LEU A 277 15.58 15.15 21.92
CA LEU A 277 16.03 14.12 20.97
C LEU A 277 15.40 12.73 21.24
N ALA A 278 15.07 12.43 22.50
CA ALA A 278 14.44 11.16 22.87
C ALA A 278 13.04 11.01 22.28
N VAL A 279 12.28 12.11 22.23
CA VAL A 279 10.87 12.14 21.81
C VAL A 279 10.65 12.70 20.40
N ALA A 280 11.63 13.39 19.80
CA ALA A 280 11.51 13.93 18.45
C ALA A 280 11.17 12.83 17.45
N ARG A 281 9.97 12.91 16.83
CA ARG A 281 9.47 11.95 15.86
C ARG A 281 10.48 11.69 14.74
N TRP A 282 11.12 12.75 14.22
CA TRP A 282 12.14 12.63 13.18
C TRP A 282 13.28 11.67 13.60
N HIS A 283 13.77 11.78 14.83
CA HIS A 283 14.82 10.89 15.35
C HIS A 283 14.29 9.50 15.69
N VAL A 284 13.08 9.41 16.26
CA VAL A 284 12.41 8.13 16.57
C VAL A 284 12.23 7.30 15.30
N ASN A 285 11.75 7.90 14.21
CA ASN A 285 11.51 7.25 12.93
C ASN A 285 12.78 6.54 12.40
N PHE A 286 13.88 7.28 12.26
CA PHE A 286 15.15 6.71 11.76
C PHE A 286 15.82 5.76 12.77
N SER A 287 15.50 5.84 14.06
CA SER A 287 15.99 4.87 15.06
C SER A 287 15.19 3.57 15.11
N ARG A 288 14.11 3.45 14.33
CA ARG A 288 13.23 2.27 14.29
C ARG A 288 13.25 1.52 12.96
N ILE A 289 14.02 2.00 11.99
CA ILE A 289 14.22 1.37 10.67
C ILE A 289 15.70 1.06 10.48
N ALA A 290 16.00 -0.04 9.80
CA ALA A 290 17.34 -0.54 9.54
C ALA A 290 18.01 0.23 8.38
N MET A 291 18.11 1.56 8.54
CA MET A 291 18.81 2.47 7.64
C MET A 291 19.94 3.20 8.39
N THR A 292 20.98 3.62 7.67
CA THR A 292 22.17 4.24 8.26
C THR A 292 21.89 5.60 8.91
N GLY A 293 20.98 6.42 8.38
CA GLY A 293 20.88 7.85 8.74
C GLY A 293 20.91 8.25 10.22
N VAL A 294 20.42 7.42 11.15
CA VAL A 294 20.42 7.72 12.61
C VAL A 294 21.82 7.73 13.24
N ASP A 295 22.82 7.12 12.60
CA ASP A 295 24.21 7.16 13.06
C ASP A 295 24.81 8.58 13.03
N ALA A 296 24.40 9.43 12.09
CA ALA A 296 24.92 10.76 11.90
C ALA A 296 24.70 11.66 13.13
N PRO A 297 23.46 11.86 13.63
CA PRO A 297 23.26 12.65 14.84
C PRO A 297 23.97 12.05 16.07
N PHE A 298 24.11 10.71 16.15
CA PHE A 298 24.89 10.08 17.22
C PHE A 298 26.36 10.49 17.16
N PHE A 299 27.03 10.30 16.02
CA PHE A 299 28.44 10.64 15.87
C PHE A 299 28.67 12.15 15.94
N GLU A 300 27.75 12.99 15.46
CA GLU A 300 27.83 14.45 15.55
C GLU A 300 27.81 14.91 17.02
N PHE A 301 26.86 14.42 17.84
CA PHE A 301 26.84 14.77 19.25
C PHE A 301 28.03 14.19 20.02
N LEU A 302 28.48 12.97 19.67
CA LEU A 302 29.60 12.32 20.32
C LEU A 302 30.92 13.05 20.03
N SER A 303 31.16 13.43 18.77
CA SER A 303 32.32 14.22 18.39
C SER A 303 32.26 15.61 19.02
N LEU A 304 31.10 16.27 19.03
CA LEU A 304 30.92 17.56 19.69
C LEU A 304 31.21 17.48 21.20
N TYR A 305 30.78 16.41 21.87
CA TYR A 305 31.10 16.19 23.28
C TYR A 305 32.61 16.13 23.51
N PHE A 306 33.32 15.27 22.78
CA PHE A 306 34.77 15.10 22.96
C PHE A 306 35.57 16.32 22.51
N LEU A 307 35.17 16.99 21.42
CA LEU A 307 35.80 18.24 20.96
C LEU A 307 35.61 19.35 21.98
N THR A 308 34.40 19.53 22.53
CA THR A 308 34.14 20.55 23.56
C THR A 308 34.97 20.27 24.83
N ARG A 309 35.02 19.00 25.24
CA ARG A 309 35.81 18.56 26.40
C ARG A 309 37.32 18.69 26.16
N LEU A 310 37.78 18.44 24.94
CA LEU A 310 39.16 18.63 24.52
C LEU A 310 39.56 20.11 24.59
N LEU A 311 38.72 21.02 24.09
CA LEU A 311 38.96 22.46 24.16
C LEU A 311 39.05 22.93 25.62
N ARG A 312 38.21 22.37 26.51
CA ARG A 312 38.23 22.73 27.93
C ARG A 312 39.41 22.14 28.70
N ARG A 313 39.73 20.85 28.49
CA ARG A 313 40.66 20.09 29.35
C ARG A 313 42.03 19.83 28.71
N GLY A 314 42.12 19.81 27.38
CA GLY A 314 43.38 19.64 26.64
C GLY A 314 44.03 18.25 26.70
N HIS A 315 43.31 17.19 27.13
CA HIS A 315 43.89 15.84 27.25
C HIS A 315 43.91 15.09 25.92
N LEU A 316 44.96 14.29 25.71
CA LEU A 316 45.08 13.40 24.54
C LEU A 316 43.97 12.36 24.43
N ARG A 317 43.35 11.93 25.55
CA ARG A 317 42.20 11.00 25.51
C ARG A 317 41.01 11.60 24.78
N ASP A 318 40.76 12.89 25.00
CA ASP A 318 39.61 13.56 24.41
C ASP A 318 39.87 13.79 22.91
N ALA A 319 41.14 13.95 22.51
CA ALA A 319 41.56 13.95 21.11
C ALA A 319 41.43 12.56 20.45
N LEU A 320 41.81 11.47 21.13
CA LEU A 320 41.62 10.11 20.64
C LEU A 320 40.14 9.85 20.34
N TRP A 321 39.28 10.07 21.34
CA TRP A 321 37.85 9.81 21.21
C TRP A 321 37.16 10.77 20.21
N ALA A 322 37.61 12.02 20.11
CA ALA A 322 37.16 12.91 19.05
C ALA A 322 37.51 12.35 17.66
N GLY A 323 38.75 11.90 17.44
CA GLY A 323 39.16 11.26 16.17
C GLY A 323 38.39 9.98 15.85
N LEU A 324 38.22 9.09 16.84
CA LEU A 324 37.43 7.86 16.67
C LEU A 324 35.97 8.16 16.32
N SER A 325 35.33 9.12 16.98
CA SER A 325 33.95 9.52 16.68
C SER A 325 33.79 10.19 15.31
N LEU A 326 34.75 11.05 14.91
CA LEU A 326 34.76 11.68 13.59
C LEU A 326 34.99 10.66 12.46
N GLY A 327 35.88 9.70 12.68
CA GLY A 327 36.09 8.59 11.75
C GLY A 327 34.86 7.68 11.67
N GLY A 328 34.23 7.37 12.81
CA GLY A 328 33.03 6.55 12.88
C GLY A 328 31.85 7.14 12.11
N GLY A 329 31.62 8.45 12.21
CA GLY A 329 30.57 9.12 11.43
C GLY A 329 30.84 9.08 9.92
N LEU A 330 32.10 9.16 9.49
CA LEU A 330 32.46 9.06 8.07
C LEU A 330 32.34 7.65 7.50
N LEU A 331 32.31 6.61 8.34
CA LEU A 331 32.23 5.22 7.91
C LEU A 331 30.85 4.82 7.40
N PHE A 332 29.78 5.35 7.99
CA PHE A 332 28.46 4.75 7.84
C PHE A 332 27.51 5.56 6.94
N TYR A 333 27.46 6.89 7.10
CA TYR A 333 26.52 7.71 6.33
C TYR A 333 27.17 8.88 5.58
N THR A 334 26.77 9.06 4.32
CA THR A 334 27.40 10.01 3.40
C THR A 334 27.13 11.47 3.77
N ALA A 335 25.97 11.79 4.34
CA ALA A 335 25.65 13.16 4.74
C ALA A 335 26.57 13.68 5.86
N PHE A 336 27.14 12.80 6.70
CA PHE A 336 28.09 13.17 7.74
C PHE A 336 29.35 13.86 7.17
N ARG A 337 29.67 13.69 5.89
CA ARG A 337 30.79 14.39 5.23
C ARG A 337 30.64 15.91 5.30
N LEU A 338 29.41 16.43 5.30
CA LEU A 338 29.12 17.87 5.40
C LEU A 338 29.42 18.44 6.80
N TYR A 339 29.38 17.59 7.83
CA TYR A 339 29.76 17.96 9.20
C TYR A 339 31.27 18.30 9.30
N TRP A 340 32.14 17.59 8.56
CA TRP A 340 33.57 17.93 8.48
C TRP A 340 33.81 19.31 7.86
N VAL A 341 33.05 19.65 6.82
CA VAL A 341 33.10 20.98 6.19
C VAL A 341 32.67 22.04 7.21
N ALA A 342 31.60 21.78 7.97
CA ALA A 342 31.14 22.69 9.02
C ALA A 342 32.20 22.90 10.11
N LEU A 343 32.87 21.84 10.58
CA LEU A 343 33.98 21.94 11.53
C LEU A 343 35.16 22.73 10.97
N PHE A 344 35.55 22.49 9.72
CA PHE A 344 36.65 23.18 9.07
C PHE A 344 36.38 24.68 8.91
N LEU A 345 35.20 25.03 8.40
CA LEU A 345 34.76 26.43 8.29
C LEU A 345 34.64 27.09 9.65
N PHE A 346 34.14 26.38 10.67
CA PHE A 346 34.10 26.86 12.04
C PHE A 346 35.51 27.20 12.54
N VAL A 347 36.49 26.32 12.34
CA VAL A 347 37.89 26.59 12.73
C VAL A 347 38.45 27.81 11.99
N ILE A 348 38.25 27.91 10.67
CA ILE A 348 38.73 29.06 9.86
C ILE A 348 38.11 30.36 10.34
N LEU A 349 36.77 30.43 10.42
CA LEU A 349 36.06 31.62 10.87
C LEU A 349 36.43 31.98 12.30
N THR A 350 36.68 30.97 13.14
CA THR A 350 37.13 31.18 14.50
C THR A 350 38.59 31.69 14.58
N CYS A 351 39.44 31.38 13.61
CA CYS A 351 40.76 31.99 13.50
C CYS A 351 40.67 33.45 13.04
N LEU A 352 39.87 33.73 12.01
CA LEU A 352 39.73 35.06 11.41
C LEU A 352 39.07 36.06 12.38
N LEU A 353 37.95 35.69 13.01
CA LEU A 353 37.24 36.56 13.95
C LEU A 353 38.04 36.76 15.25
N GLY A 354 38.83 35.76 15.67
CA GLY A 354 39.67 35.82 16.87
C GLY A 354 40.84 36.79 16.80
N MET A 355 41.21 37.22 15.59
CA MET A 355 42.23 38.24 15.38
C MET A 355 41.76 39.67 15.71
N THR A 356 40.44 39.89 15.90
CA THR A 356 39.86 41.25 15.89
C THR A 356 39.17 41.72 17.19
N GLN A 357 38.97 40.88 18.22
CA GLN A 357 38.15 41.24 19.39
C GLN A 357 38.74 40.80 20.77
N PRO A 358 38.61 41.60 21.85
CA PRO A 358 39.14 41.31 23.19
C PRO A 358 38.56 40.05 23.87
N ASN A 359 37.26 39.81 23.78
CA ASN A 359 36.60 38.67 24.46
C ASN A 359 36.97 37.31 23.82
N TRP A 360 37.24 37.32 22.51
CA TRP A 360 37.77 36.16 21.80
C TRP A 360 39.24 35.92 22.10
N ARG A 361 39.98 36.98 22.43
CA ARG A 361 41.37 36.89 22.89
C ARG A 361 41.48 36.11 24.19
N ASP A 362 40.53 36.20 25.11
CA ASP A 362 40.52 35.40 26.34
C ASP A 362 40.14 33.93 26.11
N TRP A 363 39.14 33.68 25.25
CA TRP A 363 38.81 32.31 24.82
C TRP A 363 39.98 31.67 24.06
N TRP A 364 40.61 32.38 23.13
CA TRP A 364 41.84 31.94 22.44
C TRP A 364 43.07 31.90 23.36
N ALA A 365 43.20 32.78 24.34
CA ALA A 365 44.33 32.78 25.29
C ALA A 365 44.25 31.60 26.26
N VAL A 366 43.03 31.15 26.61
CA VAL A 366 42.79 29.93 27.40
C VAL A 366 42.90 28.66 26.54
N THR A 367 42.42 28.71 25.29
CA THR A 367 42.29 27.50 24.44
C THR A 367 43.49 27.24 23.55
N LEU A 368 44.27 28.27 23.18
CA LEU A 368 45.41 28.24 22.25
C LEU A 368 46.46 29.28 22.68
N HIS A 369 47.06 29.08 23.86
CA HIS A 369 48.13 29.95 24.37
C HIS A 369 49.25 30.05 23.30
N ARG A 370 49.58 31.27 22.83
CA ARG A 370 50.56 31.51 21.75
C ARG A 370 51.90 30.80 21.93
N ARG A 371 52.26 30.44 23.18
CA ARG A 371 53.51 29.76 23.55
C ARG A 371 53.48 28.23 23.38
N ASN A 372 52.35 27.63 23.00
CA ASN A 372 52.18 26.16 22.95
C ASN A 372 51.52 25.63 21.66
N TRP A 373 51.60 26.37 20.54
CA TRP A 373 51.00 26.01 19.25
C TRP A 373 51.39 24.61 18.76
N GLY A 374 52.63 24.17 18.97
CA GLY A 374 53.06 22.81 18.63
C GLY A 374 52.26 21.71 19.35
N GLY A 375 51.80 21.96 20.58
CA GLY A 375 50.97 21.01 21.33
C GLY A 375 49.51 20.95 20.86
N HIS A 376 48.96 22.04 20.33
CA HIS A 376 47.60 22.04 19.75
C HIS A 376 47.60 21.44 18.34
N LEU A 377 48.59 21.79 17.52
CA LEU A 377 48.80 21.17 16.22
C LEU A 377 48.99 19.65 16.34
N GLY A 378 49.80 19.19 17.31
CA GLY A 378 49.97 17.77 17.58
C GLY A 378 48.67 17.03 17.94
N ARG A 379 47.75 17.67 18.67
CA ARG A 379 46.43 17.09 18.98
C ARG A 379 45.50 17.05 17.77
N LEU A 380 45.51 18.08 16.92
CA LEU A 380 44.74 18.09 15.68
C LEU A 380 45.24 17.02 14.71
N VAL A 381 46.57 16.88 14.57
CA VAL A 381 47.18 15.79 13.81
C VAL A 381 46.79 14.44 14.40
N PHE A 382 46.78 14.30 15.72
CA PHE A 382 46.36 13.06 16.36
C PHE A 382 44.88 12.72 16.12
N ILE A 383 43.98 13.72 16.14
CA ILE A 383 42.57 13.54 15.75
C ILE A 383 42.47 13.09 14.30
N ALA A 384 43.20 13.74 13.39
CA ALA A 384 43.19 13.41 11.97
C ALA A 384 43.73 12.00 11.70
N VAL A 385 44.80 11.60 12.39
CA VAL A 385 45.37 10.25 12.32
C VAL A 385 44.36 9.23 12.86
N ALA A 386 43.80 9.44 14.06
CA ALA A 386 42.80 8.53 14.61
C ALA A 386 41.56 8.41 13.71
N ALA A 387 41.08 9.51 13.13
CA ALA A 387 39.98 9.50 12.17
C ALA A 387 40.36 8.76 10.88
N TRP A 388 41.55 9.01 10.32
CA TRP A 388 42.07 8.32 9.14
C TRP A 388 42.13 6.82 9.37
N LEU A 389 42.70 6.36 10.50
CA LEU A 389 42.81 4.94 10.81
C LEU A 389 41.43 4.26 10.85
N VAL A 390 40.38 4.97 11.26
CA VAL A 390 39.01 4.43 11.28
C VAL A 390 38.42 4.38 9.86
N VAL A 391 38.48 5.48 9.10
CA VAL A 391 37.83 5.57 7.77
C VAL A 391 38.67 4.98 6.64
N MET A 392 39.91 4.56 6.91
CA MET A 392 40.90 4.15 5.91
C MET A 392 40.33 3.21 4.85
N PRO A 393 39.64 2.08 5.17
CA PRO A 393 39.14 1.15 4.15
C PRO A 393 38.21 1.83 3.14
N ILE A 394 37.34 2.72 3.61
CA ILE A 394 36.41 3.46 2.75
C ILE A 394 37.14 4.49 1.88
N ILE A 395 38.17 5.15 2.42
CA ILE A 395 39.01 6.06 1.62
C ILE A 395 39.70 5.29 0.50
N GLN A 396 40.27 4.13 0.81
CA GLN A 396 40.91 3.28 -0.19
C GLN A 396 39.92 2.88 -1.27
N PHE A 397 38.74 2.36 -0.90
CA PHE A 397 37.71 1.99 -1.87
C PHE A 397 37.28 3.18 -2.73
N ALA A 398 37.07 4.36 -2.14
CA ALA A 398 36.70 5.57 -2.87
C ALA A 398 37.77 6.06 -3.86
N LEU A 399 39.06 5.79 -3.59
CA LEU A 399 40.17 6.17 -4.46
C LEU A 399 40.39 5.20 -5.62
N PHE A 400 40.20 3.90 -5.41
CA PHE A 400 40.49 2.87 -6.42
C PHE A 400 39.24 2.35 -7.14
N GLU A 401 38.07 2.43 -6.51
CA GLU A 401 36.76 2.03 -7.06
C GLU A 401 35.79 3.22 -7.07
N SER A 402 36.27 4.36 -7.58
CA SER A 402 35.55 5.64 -7.52
C SER A 402 34.18 5.59 -8.18
N ASP A 403 34.07 4.92 -9.32
CA ASP A 403 32.81 4.83 -10.07
C ASP A 403 31.75 4.04 -9.31
N ALA A 404 32.15 2.95 -8.66
CA ALA A 404 31.27 2.16 -7.80
C ALA A 404 30.88 2.95 -6.54
N PHE A 405 31.82 3.66 -5.92
CA PHE A 405 31.58 4.45 -4.72
C PHE A 405 30.64 5.64 -4.96
N PHE A 406 30.79 6.35 -6.06
CA PHE A 406 29.97 7.51 -6.42
C PHE A 406 28.75 7.15 -7.28
N TYR A 407 28.55 5.87 -7.64
CA TYR A 407 27.46 5.40 -8.50
C TYR A 407 26.10 6.00 -8.11
N ARG A 408 25.68 5.84 -6.85
CA ARG A 408 24.38 6.32 -6.38
C ARG A 408 24.31 7.85 -6.30
N THR A 409 25.38 8.51 -5.84
CA THR A 409 25.45 9.98 -5.78
C THR A 409 25.32 10.61 -7.17
N ASN A 410 25.94 10.00 -8.17
CA ASN A 410 25.85 10.43 -9.57
C ASN A 410 24.51 10.10 -10.24
N GLN A 411 23.60 9.35 -9.60
CA GLN A 411 22.24 9.15 -10.12
C GLN A 411 21.24 10.16 -9.56
N ILE A 412 21.45 10.62 -8.33
CA ILE A 412 20.50 11.45 -7.59
C ILE A 412 20.90 12.92 -7.49
N SER A 413 21.98 13.32 -8.15
CA SER A 413 22.49 14.70 -8.14
C SER A 413 21.61 15.62 -9.00
N ILE A 414 21.23 16.78 -8.45
CA ILE A 414 20.43 17.79 -9.18
C ILE A 414 21.16 18.39 -10.39
N PHE A 415 22.49 18.27 -10.44
CA PHE A 415 23.34 18.87 -11.47
C PHE A 415 23.38 18.08 -12.78
N ILE A 416 22.69 16.94 -12.86
CA ILE A 416 22.80 16.00 -13.99
C ILE A 416 21.62 16.18 -14.94
N ARG A 417 21.91 16.32 -16.24
CA ARG A 417 20.93 16.38 -17.35
C ARG A 417 19.93 17.55 -17.28
N ARG A 418 20.36 18.73 -16.82
CA ARG A 418 19.54 19.96 -16.82
C ARG A 418 20.23 21.13 -17.50
N ASP A 419 19.45 22.00 -18.11
CA ASP A 419 19.93 23.30 -18.58
C ASP A 419 20.06 24.30 -17.40
N GLN A 420 20.71 25.45 -17.65
CA GLN A 420 21.03 26.41 -16.59
C GLN A 420 19.79 27.06 -15.94
N PRO A 421 18.78 27.54 -16.68
CA PRO A 421 17.58 28.12 -16.09
C PRO A 421 16.79 27.15 -15.21
N ASP A 422 16.61 25.90 -15.65
CA ASP A 422 15.87 24.91 -14.88
C ASP A 422 16.65 24.46 -13.64
N LEU A 423 17.99 24.38 -13.73
CA LEU A 423 18.85 24.07 -12.58
C LEU A 423 18.71 25.11 -11.47
N VAL A 424 18.75 26.40 -11.80
CA VAL A 424 18.64 27.48 -10.78
C VAL A 424 17.28 27.46 -10.11
N ARG A 425 16.20 27.29 -10.89
CA ARG A 425 14.83 27.15 -10.36
C ARG A 425 14.74 25.94 -9.44
N ALA A 426 15.24 24.78 -9.86
CA ALA A 426 15.17 23.56 -9.08
C ALA A 426 15.96 23.65 -7.76
N ILE A 427 17.15 24.26 -7.76
CA ILE A 427 17.92 24.51 -6.53
C ILE A 427 17.14 25.45 -5.60
N TRP A 428 16.53 26.51 -6.15
CA TRP A 428 15.74 27.45 -5.35
C TRP A 428 14.52 26.77 -4.72
N ASP A 429 13.74 26.04 -5.51
CA ASP A 429 12.54 25.32 -5.04
C ASP A 429 12.93 24.26 -4.00
N SER A 430 13.99 23.50 -4.25
CA SER A 430 14.53 22.52 -3.30
C SER A 430 14.99 23.21 -2.00
N THR A 431 15.68 24.34 -2.08
CA THR A 431 16.12 25.11 -0.90
C THR A 431 14.94 25.59 -0.07
N GLN A 432 13.90 26.15 -0.70
CA GLN A 432 12.70 26.61 -0.01
C GLN A 432 12.01 25.46 0.72
N LYS A 433 11.79 24.33 0.05
CA LYS A 433 11.17 23.14 0.64
C LYS A 433 11.95 22.65 1.87
N HIS A 434 13.27 22.54 1.78
CA HIS A 434 14.11 22.07 2.90
C HIS A 434 14.19 23.06 4.08
N LEU A 435 14.10 24.37 3.83
CA LEU A 435 14.02 25.36 4.91
C LEU A 435 12.65 25.34 5.61
N LEU A 436 11.58 25.09 4.85
CA LEU A 436 10.20 25.06 5.35
C LEU A 436 9.80 23.71 5.97
N MET A 437 10.59 22.66 5.77
CA MET A 437 10.25 21.30 6.20
C MET A 437 10.03 21.14 7.72
N PHE A 438 10.61 22.02 8.52
CA PHE A 438 10.53 21.93 9.98
C PHE A 438 9.21 22.42 10.56
N ASN A 439 8.55 23.38 9.90
CA ASN A 439 7.41 24.11 10.46
C ASN A 439 6.18 24.12 9.54
N TYR A 440 6.35 23.90 8.24
CA TYR A 440 5.28 24.08 7.25
C TYR A 440 4.94 22.79 6.49
N GLN A 441 5.85 22.25 5.68
CA GLN A 441 5.59 21.05 4.88
C GLN A 441 6.81 20.14 4.85
N GLY A 442 6.73 19.01 5.56
CA GLY A 442 7.83 18.07 5.71
C GLY A 442 7.99 17.10 4.55
N ASP A 443 8.83 16.08 4.76
CA ASP A 443 9.09 15.02 3.80
C ASP A 443 7.79 14.26 3.49
N SER A 444 7.50 14.05 2.21
CA SER A 444 6.31 13.34 1.72
C SER A 444 6.50 11.83 1.65
N ASN A 445 7.72 11.34 1.85
CA ASN A 445 8.00 9.91 1.87
C ASN A 445 7.52 9.27 3.17
N GLY A 446 6.54 8.37 3.07
CA GLY A 446 5.93 7.66 4.20
C GLY A 446 6.90 6.87 5.08
N ARG A 447 8.08 6.50 4.55
CA ARG A 447 9.16 5.86 5.35
C ARG A 447 9.85 6.82 6.30
N HIS A 448 9.89 8.09 5.96
CA HIS A 448 10.68 9.10 6.67
C HIS A 448 9.84 9.92 7.64
N ASN A 449 8.54 10.03 7.37
CA ASN A 449 7.64 10.93 8.05
C ASN A 449 6.18 10.56 7.74
N LEU A 450 5.23 11.11 8.52
CA LEU A 450 3.83 11.18 8.05
C LEU A 450 3.79 12.13 6.85
N PRO A 451 3.38 11.70 5.64
CA PRO A 451 3.58 12.46 4.41
C PRO A 451 3.15 13.92 4.51
N GLY A 452 4.10 14.83 4.27
CA GLY A 452 3.87 16.27 4.22
C GLY A 452 3.77 16.98 5.59
N GLU A 453 3.65 16.26 6.70
CA GLU A 453 3.60 16.87 8.03
C GLU A 453 4.95 17.50 8.42
N PRO A 454 5.00 18.65 9.11
CA PRO A 454 6.27 19.25 9.53
C PRO A 454 7.17 18.31 10.33
N MET A 455 8.48 18.35 10.10
CA MET A 455 9.45 17.46 10.77
C MET A 455 9.51 17.67 12.29
N LEU A 456 9.09 18.83 12.79
CA LEU A 456 9.02 19.15 14.22
C LEU A 456 7.56 19.29 14.67
N ASP A 457 7.28 18.91 15.92
CA ASP A 457 6.00 19.27 16.54
C ASP A 457 5.89 20.79 16.72
N PRO A 458 4.66 21.34 16.79
CA PRO A 458 4.43 22.78 16.89
C PRO A 458 5.25 23.48 17.99
N ALA A 459 5.43 22.86 19.15
CA ALA A 459 6.15 23.48 20.25
C ALA A 459 7.66 23.50 20.00
N MET A 460 8.25 22.39 19.56
CA MET A 460 9.66 22.35 19.17
C MET A 460 9.94 23.26 17.97
N ALA A 461 9.02 23.34 17.02
CA ALA A 461 9.13 24.19 15.83
C ALA A 461 9.17 25.69 16.20
N ILE A 462 8.33 26.13 17.13
CA ILE A 462 8.37 27.49 17.68
C ILE A 462 9.69 27.74 18.42
N LEU A 463 10.07 26.83 19.33
CA LEU A 463 11.30 26.96 20.11
C LEU A 463 12.55 26.99 19.22
N ALA A 464 12.58 26.20 18.15
CA ALA A 464 13.69 26.16 17.20
C ALA A 464 13.85 27.50 16.46
N ILE A 465 12.75 28.10 15.96
CA ILE A 465 12.80 29.42 15.30
C ILE A 465 13.23 30.52 16.27
N LEU A 466 12.67 30.55 17.48
CA LEU A 466 13.07 31.51 18.52
C LEU A 466 14.56 31.34 18.89
N GLY A 467 15.03 30.10 18.99
CA GLY A 467 16.42 29.75 19.27
C GLY A 467 17.38 30.12 18.14
N LEU A 468 16.96 29.91 16.89
CA LEU A 468 17.70 30.35 15.71
C LEU A 468 17.83 31.88 15.70
N GLY A 469 16.74 32.60 16.00
CA GLY A 469 16.76 34.05 16.18
C GLY A 469 17.72 34.51 17.28
N LEU A 470 17.75 33.82 18.43
CA LEU A 470 18.72 34.09 19.50
C LEU A 470 20.17 33.79 19.08
N ALA A 471 20.39 32.73 18.29
CA ALA A 471 21.70 32.39 17.76
C ALA A 471 22.19 33.46 16.77
N LEU A 472 21.31 33.91 15.85
CA LEU A 472 21.57 34.97 14.88
C LEU A 472 21.79 36.34 15.52
N ALA A 473 21.12 36.63 16.65
CA ALA A 473 21.35 37.85 17.42
C ALA A 473 22.75 37.87 18.08
N ARG A 474 23.36 36.70 18.28
CA ARG A 474 24.71 36.55 18.86
C ARG A 474 25.52 35.50 18.10
N PRO A 475 25.84 35.77 16.82
CA PRO A 475 26.52 34.78 15.97
C PRO A 475 27.98 34.58 16.39
N ARG A 476 28.52 35.49 17.21
CA ARG A 476 29.90 35.44 17.73
C ARG A 476 30.09 34.50 18.91
N HIS A 477 29.01 33.94 19.49
CA HIS A 477 29.14 32.90 20.51
C HIS A 477 29.57 31.58 19.84
N PRO A 478 30.66 30.91 20.26
CA PRO A 478 31.24 29.77 19.52
C PRO A 478 30.24 28.67 19.17
N ALA A 479 29.40 28.26 20.13
CA ALA A 479 28.36 27.25 19.87
C ALA A 479 27.30 27.75 18.85
N ASN A 480 26.92 29.03 18.90
CA ASN A 480 25.95 29.58 17.96
C ASN A 480 26.55 29.64 16.55
N LEU A 481 27.80 30.12 16.44
CA LEU A 481 28.52 30.15 15.17
C LEU A 481 28.58 28.76 14.54
N PHE A 482 28.95 27.75 15.33
CA PHE A 482 29.04 26.38 14.85
C PHE A 482 27.70 25.88 14.31
N PHE A 483 26.61 25.98 15.09
CA PHE A 483 25.31 25.48 14.65
C PHE A 483 24.66 26.32 13.53
N LEU A 484 24.99 27.60 13.42
CA LEU A 484 24.60 28.44 12.27
C LEU A 484 25.33 28.05 10.98
N LEU A 485 26.52 27.46 11.06
CA LEU A 485 27.24 26.89 9.92
C LEU A 485 26.75 25.47 9.60
N LEU A 486 26.60 24.63 10.63
CA LEU A 486 26.16 23.26 10.48
C LEU A 486 24.77 23.17 9.86
N PHE A 487 23.82 24.00 10.30
CA PHE A 487 22.44 23.95 9.83
C PHE A 487 22.29 24.02 8.29
N PRO A 488 22.73 25.07 7.59
CA PRO A 488 22.61 25.14 6.13
C PRO A 488 23.48 24.09 5.41
N LEU A 489 24.66 23.75 5.94
CA LEU A 489 25.52 22.74 5.34
C LEU A 489 24.91 21.34 5.41
N ALA A 490 24.27 20.99 6.53
CA ALA A 490 23.63 19.69 6.67
C ALA A 490 22.37 19.56 5.80
N LEU A 491 21.71 20.67 5.47
CA LEU A 491 20.61 20.68 4.49
C LEU A 491 21.10 20.52 3.05
N ALA A 492 22.36 20.87 2.75
CA ALA A 492 22.91 20.83 1.39
C ALA A 492 22.82 19.44 0.74
N GLY A 493 22.91 18.36 1.53
CA GLY A 493 22.76 16.99 1.05
C GLY A 493 21.37 16.68 0.48
N GLY A 494 20.32 17.25 1.06
CA GLY A 494 18.95 17.19 0.52
C GLY A 494 18.74 18.19 -0.62
N ILE A 495 19.20 19.44 -0.44
CA ILE A 495 19.00 20.53 -1.40
C ILE A 495 19.57 20.21 -2.78
N PHE A 496 20.78 19.62 -2.84
CA PHE A 496 21.46 19.31 -4.09
C PHE A 496 21.14 17.91 -4.65
N SER A 497 20.07 17.27 -4.14
CA SER A 497 19.54 16.02 -4.67
C SER A 497 18.34 16.25 -5.61
N VAL A 498 17.79 15.18 -6.19
CA VAL A 498 16.62 15.25 -7.09
C VAL A 498 15.45 16.03 -6.45
N ASP A 499 14.93 17.01 -7.19
CA ASP A 499 13.96 18.01 -6.72
C ASP A 499 12.53 17.49 -6.53
N PHE A 500 12.16 16.42 -7.24
CA PHE A 500 10.86 15.75 -7.04
C PHE A 500 10.76 15.02 -5.70
N GLU A 501 11.90 14.66 -5.08
CA GLU A 501 11.95 14.08 -3.73
C GLU A 501 12.09 15.14 -2.63
N ALA A 502 12.20 16.43 -2.99
CA ALA A 502 12.35 17.49 -2.00
C ALA A 502 11.01 17.83 -1.31
N PRO A 503 10.99 18.10 0.01
CA PRO A 503 12.13 18.01 0.92
C PRO A 503 12.45 16.56 1.33
N GLN A 504 13.73 16.25 1.49
CA GLN A 504 14.21 14.90 1.81
C GLN A 504 14.92 14.89 3.17
N SER A 505 14.28 14.26 4.17
CA SER A 505 14.68 14.34 5.57
C SER A 505 15.80 13.39 5.96
N LEU A 506 15.97 12.25 5.28
CA LEU A 506 17.09 11.31 5.49
C LEU A 506 18.44 11.94 5.08
N ARG A 507 18.50 12.63 3.93
CA ARG A 507 19.68 13.34 3.41
C ARG A 507 19.97 14.62 4.19
N SER A 508 18.98 15.12 4.92
CA SER A 508 19.06 16.32 5.75
C SER A 508 19.22 16.03 7.25
N ILE A 509 19.38 14.75 7.63
CA ILE A 509 19.35 14.31 9.04
C ILE A 509 20.46 14.92 9.91
N GLY A 510 21.60 15.29 9.32
CA GLY A 510 22.67 16.01 10.02
C GLY A 510 22.29 17.42 10.50
N ALA A 511 21.14 17.96 10.07
CA ALA A 511 20.64 19.23 10.58
C ALA A 511 20.01 19.08 11.98
N MET A 512 19.73 17.85 12.41
CA MET A 512 19.03 17.55 13.65
C MET A 512 19.74 18.10 14.88
N PRO A 513 21.07 17.95 15.08
CA PRO A 513 21.72 18.55 16.24
C PRO A 513 21.63 20.08 16.30
N ALA A 514 21.64 20.76 15.16
CA ALA A 514 21.47 22.21 15.10
C ALA A 514 20.05 22.62 15.53
N VAL A 515 19.03 21.94 15.01
CA VAL A 515 17.62 22.21 15.35
C VAL A 515 17.32 21.93 16.82
N ILE A 516 17.81 20.81 17.35
CA ILE A 516 17.67 20.45 18.77
C ILE A 516 18.43 21.44 19.67
N TYR A 517 19.60 21.91 19.23
CA TYR A 517 20.34 22.96 19.93
C TYR A 517 19.55 24.28 19.97
N PHE A 518 18.95 24.72 18.86
CA PHE A 518 18.16 25.95 18.83
C PHE A 518 16.94 25.85 19.74
N ALA A 519 16.17 24.76 19.67
CA ALA A 519 15.03 24.54 20.56
C ALA A 519 15.44 24.52 22.04
N GLY A 520 16.54 23.82 22.37
CA GLY A 520 17.10 23.81 23.73
C GLY A 520 17.57 25.18 24.21
N LEU A 521 18.14 26.00 23.32
CA LEU A 521 18.59 27.36 23.62
C LEU A 521 17.42 28.27 24.02
N ALA A 522 16.33 28.25 23.24
CA ALA A 522 15.13 29.02 23.53
C ALA A 522 14.45 28.55 24.83
N LEU A 523 14.31 27.24 25.02
CA LEU A 523 13.68 26.67 26.21
C LEU A 523 14.45 27.02 27.50
N THR A 524 15.78 26.98 27.43
CA THR A 524 16.64 27.36 28.56
C THR A 524 16.54 28.85 28.86
N ALA A 525 16.54 29.69 27.82
CA ALA A 525 16.37 31.14 27.96
C ALA A 525 15.03 31.49 28.61
N LEU A 526 13.94 30.86 28.18
CA LEU A 526 12.60 31.03 28.76
C LEU A 526 12.55 30.56 30.22
N GLY A 527 13.13 29.39 30.53
CA GLY A 527 13.17 28.85 31.89
C GLY A 527 13.93 29.73 32.87
N GLN A 528 15.02 30.37 32.42
CA GLN A 528 15.78 31.32 33.24
C GLN A 528 14.98 32.60 33.56
N GLU A 529 14.26 33.15 32.57
CA GLU A 529 13.39 34.30 32.81
C GLU A 529 12.24 33.95 33.75
N ALA A 530 11.66 32.75 33.61
CA ALA A 530 10.63 32.25 34.52
C ALA A 530 11.16 32.09 35.96
N GLU A 531 12.31 31.44 36.15
CA GLU A 531 12.94 31.24 37.46
C GLU A 531 13.26 32.58 38.16
N LYS A 532 13.68 33.59 37.39
CA LYS A 532 13.98 34.94 37.91
C LYS A 532 12.71 35.72 38.26
N ALA A 533 11.68 35.68 37.42
CA ALA A 533 10.44 36.43 37.61
C ALA A 533 9.52 35.83 38.70
N LEU A 534 9.49 34.49 38.82
CA LEU A 534 8.62 33.77 39.74
C LEU A 534 9.37 33.27 40.99
N LYS A 535 10.59 33.74 41.23
CA LYS A 535 11.40 33.43 42.42
C LYS A 535 10.66 33.50 43.77
N PRO A 536 9.71 34.43 44.02
CA PRO A 536 8.98 34.45 45.30
C PRO A 536 7.89 33.37 45.44
N LEU A 537 7.53 32.66 44.36
CA LEU A 537 6.53 31.59 44.40
C LEU A 537 7.17 30.22 44.71
N PRO A 538 6.39 29.26 45.26
CA PRO A 538 6.87 27.89 45.42
C PRO A 538 7.35 27.29 44.10
N ARG A 539 8.46 26.54 44.12
CA ARG A 539 9.04 25.89 42.92
C ARG A 539 8.04 25.07 42.10
N LEU A 540 6.99 24.55 42.73
CA LEU A 540 5.90 23.83 42.08
C LEU A 540 5.25 24.65 40.94
N TRP A 541 5.11 25.97 41.10
CA TRP A 541 4.51 26.86 40.08
C TRP A 541 5.37 27.04 38.83
N LEU A 542 6.68 26.76 38.92
CA LEU A 542 7.58 26.71 37.77
C LEU A 542 7.56 25.34 37.08
N LEU A 543 7.30 24.28 37.85
CA LEU A 543 7.31 22.90 37.36
C LEU A 543 6.06 22.56 36.55
N VAL A 544 4.88 23.08 36.92
CA VAL A 544 3.62 22.80 36.22
C VAL A 544 3.64 23.22 34.74
N PRO A 545 3.95 24.49 34.36
CA PRO A 545 3.96 24.88 32.95
C PRO A 545 5.08 24.20 32.16
N ALA A 546 6.23 23.96 32.78
CA ALA A 546 7.32 23.19 32.16
C ALA A 546 6.89 21.74 31.90
N ALA A 547 6.27 21.08 32.88
CA ALA A 547 5.76 19.72 32.73
C ALA A 547 4.66 19.64 31.68
N ALA A 548 3.75 20.62 31.62
CA ALA A 548 2.71 20.71 30.59
C ALA A 548 3.32 20.83 29.18
N LEU A 549 4.32 21.69 28.99
CA LEU A 549 5.01 21.85 27.70
C LEU A 549 5.75 20.58 27.29
N LEU A 550 6.52 19.97 28.20
CA LEU A 550 7.24 18.72 27.91
C LEU A 550 6.27 17.56 27.65
N SER A 551 5.15 17.50 28.38
CA SER A 551 4.10 16.50 28.15
C SER A 551 3.43 16.71 26.80
N PHE A 552 3.16 17.95 26.40
CA PHE A 552 2.64 18.26 25.07
C PHE A 552 3.58 17.78 23.97
N ILE A 553 4.88 18.10 24.06
CA ILE A 553 5.89 17.65 23.08
C ILE A 553 5.91 16.12 23.00
N LEU A 554 5.94 15.43 24.15
CA LEU A 554 5.92 13.97 24.18
C LEU A 554 4.65 13.39 23.55
N VAL A 555 3.47 13.82 24.02
CA VAL A 555 2.18 13.28 23.58
C VAL A 555 1.96 13.56 22.11
N PHE A 556 2.28 14.77 21.63
CA PHE A 556 2.11 15.11 20.22
C PHE A 556 2.98 14.23 19.31
N ASN A 557 4.27 14.09 19.61
CA ASN A 557 5.16 13.24 18.82
C ASN A 557 4.76 11.77 18.89
N ALA A 558 4.41 11.27 20.08
CA ALA A 558 3.98 9.88 20.26
C ALA A 558 2.66 9.59 19.53
N TYR A 559 1.65 10.46 19.65
CA TYR A 559 0.38 10.35 18.94
C TYR A 559 0.58 10.39 17.43
N THR A 560 1.41 11.32 16.94
CA THR A 560 1.63 11.45 15.50
C THR A 560 2.35 10.24 14.93
N TYR A 561 3.32 9.66 15.64
CA TYR A 561 4.05 8.48 15.16
C TYR A 561 3.25 7.17 15.34
N PHE A 562 2.78 6.88 16.56
CA PHE A 562 2.17 5.59 16.90
C PHE A 562 0.69 5.49 16.56
N VAL A 563 0.01 6.61 16.31
CA VAL A 563 -1.40 6.63 15.93
C VAL A 563 -1.53 7.12 14.49
N ARG A 564 -1.20 8.38 14.19
CA ARG A 564 -1.46 8.93 12.84
C ARG A 564 -0.62 8.27 11.74
N GLN A 565 0.70 8.26 11.89
CA GLN A 565 1.61 7.69 10.89
C GLN A 565 1.47 6.17 10.78
N ALA A 566 1.19 5.49 11.89
CA ALA A 566 1.01 4.04 11.90
C ALA A 566 -0.24 3.55 11.14
N HIS A 567 -1.27 4.39 11.00
CA HIS A 567 -2.52 4.07 10.29
C HIS A 567 -2.64 4.79 8.93
N ASP A 568 -1.61 5.52 8.51
CA ASP A 568 -1.60 6.22 7.23
C ASP A 568 -1.20 5.25 6.10
N PHE A 569 -2.04 5.16 5.06
CA PHE A 569 -1.82 4.24 3.94
C PHE A 569 -0.48 4.45 3.24
N ALA A 570 -0.10 5.71 2.98
CA ALA A 570 1.13 6.03 2.28
C ALA A 570 2.36 5.65 3.13
N SER A 571 2.32 5.88 4.44
CA SER A 571 3.32 5.43 5.39
C SER A 571 3.42 3.91 5.43
N TRP A 572 2.28 3.22 5.45
CA TRP A 572 2.21 1.78 5.46
C TRP A 572 2.72 1.15 4.17
N ASN A 573 2.24 1.60 3.01
CA ASN A 573 2.60 1.07 1.69
C ASN A 573 4.09 1.30 1.35
N ALA A 574 4.70 2.38 1.86
CA ALA A 574 6.08 2.72 1.57
C ALA A 574 7.13 1.73 2.14
N PHE A 575 6.74 0.74 2.96
CA PHE A 575 7.64 -0.28 3.51
C PHE A 575 7.62 -1.63 2.75
N SER A 576 7.45 -1.60 1.42
CA SER A 576 7.35 -2.82 0.57
C SER A 576 6.33 -3.81 1.14
N THR A 577 5.14 -3.30 1.37
CA THR A 577 4.15 -4.00 2.16
C THR A 577 3.47 -5.15 1.42
N PRO A 578 3.03 -4.99 0.16
CA PRO A 578 2.59 -6.11 -0.67
C PRO A 578 3.63 -7.24 -0.68
N GLU A 579 4.90 -6.90 -0.87
CA GLU A 579 6.02 -7.85 -0.87
C GLU A 579 6.22 -8.49 0.51
N THR A 580 6.04 -7.74 1.59
CA THR A 580 6.12 -8.27 2.96
C THR A 580 5.02 -9.30 3.22
N LEU A 581 3.79 -9.02 2.79
CA LEU A 581 2.65 -9.94 2.93
C LEU A 581 2.92 -11.25 2.19
N VAL A 582 3.32 -11.14 0.92
CA VAL A 582 3.70 -12.29 0.09
C VAL A 582 4.85 -13.07 0.75
N GLY A 583 5.92 -12.38 1.14
CA GLY A 583 7.09 -13.02 1.78
C GLY A 583 6.76 -13.73 3.09
N ARG A 584 5.90 -13.16 3.94
CA ARG A 584 5.44 -13.82 5.19
C ARG A 584 4.57 -15.03 4.90
N LYS A 585 3.64 -14.96 3.94
CA LYS A 585 2.79 -16.09 3.56
C LYS A 585 3.64 -17.23 2.96
N MET A 586 4.61 -16.91 2.12
CA MET A 586 5.55 -17.89 1.58
C MET A 586 6.39 -18.57 2.68
N ALA A 587 6.87 -17.80 3.67
CA ALA A 587 7.58 -18.35 4.81
C ALA A 587 6.69 -19.28 5.66
N GLN A 588 5.39 -18.97 5.78
CA GLN A 588 4.41 -19.80 6.48
C GLN A 588 4.09 -21.10 5.73
N LEU A 589 3.94 -21.05 4.41
CA LEU A 589 3.59 -22.19 3.55
C LEU A 589 4.78 -23.13 3.31
N GLY A 590 6.01 -22.63 3.36
CA GLY A 590 7.23 -23.44 3.31
C GLY A 590 7.65 -23.89 1.90
N PRO A 591 8.74 -24.67 1.78
CA PRO A 591 9.37 -25.01 0.50
C PRO A 591 8.64 -26.10 -0.31
N ASP A 592 7.68 -26.83 0.29
CA ASP A 592 6.94 -27.92 -0.37
C ASP A 592 5.85 -27.40 -1.33
N THR A 593 5.48 -26.13 -1.21
CA THR A 593 4.53 -25.43 -2.07
C THR A 593 5.24 -24.81 -3.27
N LEU A 594 4.61 -24.88 -4.44
CA LEU A 594 5.09 -24.20 -5.64
C LEU A 594 4.47 -22.80 -5.75
N TYR A 595 5.29 -21.78 -5.96
CA TYR A 595 4.86 -20.39 -5.97
C TYR A 595 4.89 -19.80 -7.37
N TYR A 596 3.79 -19.21 -7.79
CA TYR A 596 3.65 -18.40 -9.00
C TYR A 596 3.45 -16.95 -8.60
N LEU A 597 4.33 -16.07 -9.05
CA LEU A 597 4.38 -14.68 -8.64
C LEU A 597 4.17 -13.77 -9.85
N SER A 598 3.31 -12.75 -9.72
CA SER A 598 3.30 -11.63 -10.67
C SER A 598 4.73 -11.08 -10.85
N PRO A 599 5.09 -10.59 -12.06
CA PRO A 599 6.42 -10.05 -12.35
C PRO A 599 6.89 -9.01 -11.33
N PHE A 600 5.96 -8.25 -10.76
CA PHE A 600 6.21 -7.27 -9.70
C PHE A 600 6.91 -7.87 -8.46
N PHE A 601 6.50 -9.07 -8.03
CA PHE A 601 7.06 -9.73 -6.84
C PHE A 601 8.32 -10.55 -7.13
N ALA A 602 8.50 -10.98 -8.38
CA ALA A 602 9.52 -11.96 -8.74
C ALA A 602 10.95 -11.48 -8.44
N GLY A 603 11.66 -12.23 -7.59
CA GLY A 603 13.06 -11.93 -7.23
C GLY A 603 13.26 -10.76 -6.27
N HIS A 604 12.19 -10.15 -5.76
CA HIS A 604 12.27 -9.00 -4.87
C HIS A 604 13.01 -9.33 -3.55
N PRO A 605 13.96 -8.49 -3.08
CA PRO A 605 14.76 -8.76 -1.87
C PRO A 605 13.93 -9.02 -0.61
N THR A 606 12.82 -8.31 -0.42
CA THR A 606 11.89 -8.52 0.71
C THR A 606 11.42 -9.96 0.81
N LEU A 607 11.00 -10.59 -0.31
CA LEU A 607 10.55 -11.98 -0.32
C LEU A 607 11.71 -12.92 0.01
N ARG A 608 12.87 -12.72 -0.61
CA ARG A 608 14.08 -13.53 -0.40
C ARG A 608 14.58 -13.45 1.05
N PHE A 609 14.46 -12.29 1.68
CA PHE A 609 14.86 -12.11 3.07
C PHE A 609 13.90 -12.82 4.02
N LEU A 610 12.58 -12.68 3.81
CA LEU A 610 11.54 -13.21 4.69
C LEU A 610 11.30 -14.72 4.52
N ALA A 611 11.47 -15.26 3.31
CA ALA A 611 11.26 -16.68 2.99
C ALA A 611 12.54 -17.33 2.40
N PRO A 612 13.65 -17.42 3.17
CA PRO A 612 14.95 -17.87 2.66
C PRO A 612 14.99 -19.34 2.21
N GLU A 613 14.10 -20.17 2.75
CA GLU A 613 14.02 -21.60 2.41
C GLU A 613 13.31 -21.86 1.08
N VAL A 614 12.54 -20.89 0.57
CA VAL A 614 11.79 -21.04 -0.67
C VAL A 614 12.73 -20.83 -1.87
N LYS A 615 13.09 -21.92 -2.53
CA LYS A 615 13.97 -21.94 -3.71
C LYS A 615 13.17 -22.45 -4.92
N GLY A 616 12.97 -21.61 -5.94
CA GLY A 616 12.34 -22.02 -7.22
C GLY A 616 10.94 -21.46 -7.48
N GLN A 617 10.78 -20.14 -7.31
CA GLN A 617 9.57 -19.42 -7.70
C GLN A 617 9.40 -19.41 -9.23
N ARG A 618 8.16 -19.40 -9.70
CA ARG A 618 7.78 -19.19 -11.09
C ARG A 618 7.23 -17.79 -11.25
N THR A 619 7.56 -17.14 -12.36
CA THR A 619 6.94 -15.86 -12.72
C THR A 619 5.68 -16.14 -13.53
N LEU A 620 4.57 -15.47 -13.20
CA LEU A 620 3.38 -15.42 -14.04
C LEU A 620 3.68 -14.53 -15.26
N THR A 621 3.93 -15.14 -16.42
CA THR A 621 4.14 -14.42 -17.69
C THR A 621 2.94 -14.60 -18.61
N ILE A 622 2.58 -13.58 -19.40
CA ILE A 622 1.50 -13.67 -20.38
C ILE A 622 1.99 -14.46 -21.60
N PRO A 623 1.42 -15.63 -21.95
CA PRO A 623 0.08 -16.17 -21.62
C PRO A 623 0.13 -17.50 -20.84
N ASP A 624 1.23 -17.77 -20.13
CA ASP A 624 1.41 -19.01 -19.38
C ASP A 624 0.58 -19.07 -18.09
N ALA A 625 -0.31 -18.08 -17.86
CA ALA A 625 -1.02 -17.85 -16.61
C ALA A 625 -1.84 -19.05 -16.14
N LEU A 626 -2.73 -19.60 -16.98
CA LEU A 626 -3.66 -20.66 -16.61
C LEU A 626 -4.01 -21.57 -17.82
N PRO A 627 -4.43 -22.83 -17.60
CA PRO A 627 -4.36 -23.56 -16.33
C PRO A 627 -2.91 -23.80 -15.88
N ILE A 628 -2.71 -24.11 -14.59
CA ILE A 628 -1.41 -24.47 -14.06
C ILE A 628 -1.00 -25.84 -14.60
N ARG A 629 0.13 -25.87 -15.32
CA ARG A 629 0.60 -27.02 -16.10
C ARG A 629 1.55 -27.92 -15.30
N GLU A 630 1.31 -28.03 -14.00
CA GLU A 630 2.08 -28.85 -13.07
C GLU A 630 1.30 -30.12 -12.73
N LEU A 631 2.02 -31.19 -12.37
CA LEU A 631 1.36 -32.41 -11.90
C LEU A 631 0.63 -32.13 -10.57
N PRO A 632 -0.53 -32.76 -10.33
CA PRO A 632 -1.30 -32.57 -9.10
C PRO A 632 -0.68 -33.36 -7.93
N ASN A 633 0.58 -33.07 -7.59
CA ASN A 633 1.34 -33.77 -6.55
C ASN A 633 1.75 -32.89 -5.37
N ARG A 634 1.59 -31.56 -5.49
CA ARG A 634 1.86 -30.59 -4.42
C ARG A 634 0.97 -29.35 -4.58
N PRO A 635 0.73 -28.59 -3.51
CA PRO A 635 0.00 -27.33 -3.58
C PRO A 635 0.71 -26.29 -4.46
N VAL A 636 -0.08 -25.45 -5.11
CA VAL A 636 0.38 -24.31 -5.91
C VAL A 636 -0.31 -23.06 -5.41
N VAL A 637 0.46 -22.00 -5.13
CA VAL A 637 -0.09 -20.72 -4.71
C VAL A 637 0.31 -19.63 -5.69
N LEU A 638 -0.67 -18.90 -6.20
CA LEU A 638 -0.48 -17.72 -7.03
C LEU A 638 -0.55 -16.47 -6.16
N PHE A 639 0.43 -15.59 -6.30
CA PHE A 639 0.39 -14.24 -5.74
C PHE A 639 0.33 -13.24 -6.90
N ILE A 640 -0.81 -12.59 -7.02
CA ILE A 640 -1.21 -11.78 -8.16
C ILE A 640 -1.25 -10.31 -7.72
N HIS A 641 -0.56 -9.45 -8.44
CA HIS A 641 -0.58 -8.00 -8.23
C HIS A 641 -1.93 -7.43 -8.73
N PRO A 642 -2.49 -6.36 -8.14
CA PRO A 642 -3.78 -5.80 -8.58
C PRO A 642 -3.86 -5.41 -10.06
N ASP A 643 -2.73 -5.01 -10.67
CA ASP A 643 -2.66 -4.74 -12.11
C ASP A 643 -2.89 -5.99 -12.99
N ASP A 644 -2.81 -7.19 -12.41
CA ASP A 644 -3.00 -8.49 -13.07
C ASP A 644 -4.33 -9.16 -12.65
N LEU A 645 -5.35 -8.38 -12.25
CA LEU A 645 -6.63 -8.87 -11.72
C LEU A 645 -7.29 -9.95 -12.61
N TRP A 646 -7.19 -9.82 -13.92
CA TRP A 646 -7.74 -10.80 -14.87
C TRP A 646 -7.22 -12.23 -14.64
N ILE A 647 -5.99 -12.41 -14.11
CA ILE A 647 -5.45 -13.74 -13.79
C ILE A 647 -6.21 -14.33 -12.60
N PHE A 648 -6.60 -13.51 -11.62
CA PHE A 648 -7.38 -13.94 -10.47
C PHE A 648 -8.79 -14.35 -10.89
N GLU A 649 -9.46 -13.52 -11.70
CA GLU A 649 -10.80 -13.80 -12.23
C GLU A 649 -10.82 -15.07 -13.11
N GLU A 650 -9.83 -15.24 -13.99
CA GLU A 650 -9.71 -16.44 -14.80
C GLU A 650 -9.38 -17.68 -13.95
N ALA A 651 -8.66 -17.52 -12.83
CA ALA A 651 -8.41 -18.61 -11.90
C ALA A 651 -9.68 -19.02 -11.15
N GLU A 652 -10.54 -18.08 -10.75
CA GLU A 652 -11.87 -18.35 -10.17
C GLU A 652 -12.74 -19.15 -11.15
N ARG A 653 -12.73 -18.76 -12.42
CA ARG A 653 -13.47 -19.48 -13.47
C ARG A 653 -12.96 -20.91 -13.68
N ILE A 654 -11.63 -21.09 -13.71
CA ILE A 654 -11.01 -22.39 -13.99
C ILE A 654 -11.05 -23.33 -12.78
N TYR A 655 -10.84 -22.78 -11.58
CA TYR A 655 -10.72 -23.51 -10.32
C TYR A 655 -11.74 -23.00 -9.30
N PRO A 656 -13.06 -23.12 -9.54
CA PRO A 656 -14.08 -22.54 -8.66
C PRO A 656 -14.06 -23.12 -7.23
N ASN A 657 -13.48 -24.31 -7.05
CA ASN A 657 -13.33 -24.96 -5.75
C ASN A 657 -11.98 -24.69 -5.07
N ALA A 658 -11.14 -23.81 -5.62
CA ALA A 658 -9.91 -23.37 -4.98
C ALA A 658 -10.20 -22.34 -3.88
N ASN A 659 -9.21 -22.07 -3.04
CA ASN A 659 -9.34 -21.03 -2.03
C ASN A 659 -8.78 -19.70 -2.56
N PHE A 660 -9.63 -18.67 -2.56
CA PHE A 660 -9.30 -17.33 -3.03
C PHE A 660 -9.23 -16.39 -1.84
N GLU A 661 -8.16 -15.60 -1.76
CA GLU A 661 -7.93 -14.66 -0.66
C GLU A 661 -7.55 -13.30 -1.26
N ILE A 662 -8.22 -12.24 -0.82
CA ILE A 662 -7.89 -10.86 -1.17
C ILE A 662 -7.22 -10.24 0.04
N ALA A 663 -5.93 -9.94 -0.06
CA ALA A 663 -5.24 -9.15 0.94
C ALA A 663 -5.50 -7.68 0.64
N SER A 664 -6.13 -6.99 1.58
CA SER A 664 -6.46 -5.56 1.48
C SER A 664 -5.61 -4.69 2.40
N SER A 665 -5.57 -3.40 2.08
CA SER A 665 -5.01 -2.38 2.95
C SER A 665 -5.69 -2.38 4.33
N PRO A 666 -4.96 -2.15 5.44
CA PRO A 666 -5.54 -2.02 6.79
C PRO A 666 -6.26 -0.66 7.02
N THR A 667 -6.49 0.12 5.97
CA THR A 667 -7.23 1.39 6.02
C THR A 667 -8.73 1.18 5.79
N GLU A 668 -9.54 2.16 6.15
CA GLU A 668 -11.01 2.11 6.08
C GLU A 668 -11.56 1.75 4.68
N ASP A 669 -10.83 2.04 3.60
CA ASP A 669 -11.23 1.78 2.22
C ASP A 669 -10.95 0.34 1.71
N GLU A 670 -10.39 -0.56 2.53
CA GLU A 670 -10.08 -1.98 2.23
C GLU A 670 -9.53 -2.28 0.81
N THR A 671 -8.73 -1.37 0.25
CA THR A 671 -8.25 -1.49 -1.13
C THR A 671 -7.42 -2.77 -1.32
N PRO A 672 -7.74 -3.64 -2.30
CA PRO A 672 -6.95 -4.83 -2.60
C PRO A 672 -5.51 -4.47 -2.99
N ILE A 673 -4.55 -5.20 -2.43
CA ILE A 673 -3.11 -4.98 -2.66
C ILE A 673 -2.38 -6.23 -3.12
N VAL A 674 -2.91 -7.42 -2.81
CA VAL A 674 -2.42 -8.71 -3.32
C VAL A 674 -3.61 -9.66 -3.41
N TYR A 675 -3.75 -10.32 -4.55
CA TYR A 675 -4.70 -11.40 -4.75
C TYR A 675 -3.97 -12.74 -4.61
N LEU A 676 -4.56 -13.68 -3.87
CA LEU A 676 -4.02 -15.02 -3.64
C LEU A 676 -4.97 -16.08 -4.18
N VAL A 677 -4.41 -17.05 -4.89
CA VAL A 677 -5.11 -18.27 -5.28
C VAL A 677 -4.36 -19.47 -4.72
N ASP A 678 -4.99 -20.22 -3.83
CA ASP A 678 -4.45 -21.45 -3.25
C ASP A 678 -5.08 -22.68 -3.93
N LEU A 679 -4.28 -23.33 -4.78
CA LEU A 679 -4.62 -24.51 -5.55
C LEU A 679 -4.06 -25.76 -4.87
N GLN A 680 -4.95 -26.54 -4.26
CA GLN A 680 -4.62 -27.86 -3.75
C GLN A 680 -4.49 -28.86 -4.91
N PRO A 681 -3.79 -30.00 -4.72
CA PRO A 681 -3.65 -31.03 -5.76
C PRO A 681 -4.96 -31.46 -6.43
N LEU A 682 -6.08 -31.49 -5.69
CA LEU A 682 -7.40 -31.83 -6.21
C LEU A 682 -7.94 -30.76 -7.18
N ASN A 683 -7.65 -29.47 -6.94
CA ASN A 683 -8.04 -28.38 -7.84
C ASN A 683 -7.30 -28.50 -9.18
N LEU A 684 -6.01 -28.83 -9.14
CA LEU A 684 -5.22 -29.07 -10.36
C LEU A 684 -5.75 -30.29 -11.13
N ALA A 685 -6.12 -31.35 -10.42
CA ALA A 685 -6.65 -32.57 -11.02
C ALA A 685 -8.04 -32.36 -11.66
N SER A 686 -8.87 -31.43 -11.17
CA SER A 686 -10.26 -31.28 -11.63
C SER A 686 -10.38 -30.84 -13.08
N VAL A 687 -9.34 -30.19 -13.63
CA VAL A 687 -9.33 -29.66 -15.01
C VAL A 687 -8.46 -30.49 -15.96
N GLN A 688 -7.70 -31.47 -15.46
CA GLN A 688 -6.80 -32.30 -16.26
C GLN A 688 -7.51 -33.49 -16.92
N GLY A 689 -7.02 -33.88 -18.09
CA GLY A 689 -7.53 -35.00 -18.89
C GLY A 689 -8.61 -34.58 -19.89
N LEU A 690 -9.19 -35.54 -20.61
CA LEU A 690 -10.27 -35.37 -21.58
C LEU A 690 -11.57 -35.98 -21.04
N GLN A 691 -12.72 -35.48 -21.51
CA GLN A 691 -13.99 -36.13 -21.28
C GLN A 691 -14.08 -37.37 -22.18
N LEU A 692 -14.17 -38.55 -21.58
CA LEU A 692 -14.38 -39.81 -22.29
C LEU A 692 -15.86 -40.20 -22.18
N ARG A 693 -16.51 -40.44 -23.32
CA ARG A 693 -17.93 -40.81 -23.42
C ARG A 693 -18.08 -42.04 -24.29
N TYR A 694 -18.97 -42.95 -23.90
CA TYR A 694 -19.27 -44.16 -24.65
C TYR A 694 -20.72 -44.14 -25.13
N PHE A 695 -20.92 -44.38 -26.42
CA PHE A 695 -22.22 -44.35 -27.11
C PHE A 695 -22.52 -45.70 -27.76
N LYS A 696 -23.81 -46.02 -27.93
CA LYS A 696 -24.20 -47.17 -28.75
C LYS A 696 -23.97 -46.86 -30.24
N PRO A 697 -23.64 -47.83 -31.10
CA PRO A 697 -23.40 -47.56 -32.51
C PRO A 697 -24.72 -47.21 -33.22
N GLY A 698 -24.89 -45.92 -33.54
CA GLY A 698 -26.03 -45.39 -34.29
C GLY A 698 -25.57 -44.70 -35.57
N GLY A 699 -25.42 -45.46 -36.67
CA GLY A 699 -25.12 -44.88 -37.99
C GLY A 699 -23.69 -44.35 -38.20
N ASP A 700 -23.48 -43.49 -39.20
CA ASP A 700 -22.14 -43.02 -39.63
C ASP A 700 -21.47 -42.13 -38.57
N ILE A 701 -20.32 -42.58 -38.08
CA ILE A 701 -19.49 -41.98 -37.03
C ILE A 701 -18.96 -40.59 -37.41
N SER A 702 -19.02 -40.25 -38.70
CA SER A 702 -18.63 -38.93 -39.22
C SER A 702 -19.65 -37.81 -38.94
N SER A 703 -20.87 -38.15 -38.48
CA SER A 703 -21.96 -37.20 -38.33
C SER A 703 -22.06 -36.62 -36.91
N ASP A 704 -22.49 -35.36 -36.80
CA ASP A 704 -22.78 -34.69 -35.51
C ASP A 704 -23.92 -35.38 -34.71
N ILE A 705 -24.50 -36.46 -35.25
CA ILE A 705 -25.65 -37.22 -34.73
C ILE A 705 -25.35 -37.92 -33.38
N LEU A 706 -24.08 -38.27 -33.10
CA LEU A 706 -23.71 -38.81 -31.77
C LEU A 706 -23.95 -37.81 -30.62
N SER A 707 -24.17 -36.52 -30.91
CA SER A 707 -24.45 -35.50 -29.90
C SER A 707 -25.90 -35.47 -29.41
N GLU A 708 -26.83 -36.18 -30.06
CA GLU A 708 -28.25 -36.20 -29.69
C GLU A 708 -28.65 -37.38 -28.77
N GLU A 709 -27.87 -38.47 -28.76
CA GLU A 709 -28.10 -39.60 -27.84
C GLU A 709 -27.25 -39.47 -26.56
N PRO A 710 -27.83 -39.70 -25.35
CA PRO A 710 -27.07 -39.65 -24.12
C PRO A 710 -26.05 -40.80 -24.05
N PRO A 711 -24.80 -40.54 -23.64
CA PRO A 711 -23.79 -41.58 -23.48
C PRO A 711 -24.22 -42.57 -22.38
N PHE A 712 -24.00 -43.86 -22.59
CA PHE A 712 -24.33 -44.88 -21.57
C PHE A 712 -23.28 -44.96 -20.46
N HIS A 713 -22.07 -44.47 -20.72
CA HIS A 713 -21.01 -44.33 -19.73
C HIS A 713 -20.16 -43.10 -20.03
N SER A 714 -19.65 -42.43 -18.99
CA SER A 714 -18.78 -41.27 -19.13
C SER A 714 -17.79 -41.22 -17.97
N GLU A 715 -16.53 -40.87 -18.27
CA GLU A 715 -15.45 -40.78 -17.30
C GLU A 715 -14.41 -39.72 -17.71
N ARG A 716 -13.44 -39.45 -16.84
CA ARG A 716 -12.30 -38.55 -17.13
C ARG A 716 -11.08 -39.39 -17.50
N ALA A 717 -10.58 -39.22 -18.72
CA ALA A 717 -9.40 -39.91 -19.20
C ALA A 717 -8.17 -39.00 -19.19
N LEU A 718 -7.12 -39.36 -18.44
CA LEU A 718 -5.88 -38.57 -18.35
C LEU A 718 -5.01 -38.68 -19.62
N SER A 719 -5.32 -39.64 -20.50
CA SER A 719 -4.64 -39.87 -21.77
C SER A 719 -5.55 -40.58 -22.76
N VAL A 720 -5.25 -40.47 -24.05
CA VAL A 720 -5.80 -41.33 -25.10
C VAL A 720 -4.86 -42.53 -25.26
N ASN A 721 -5.01 -43.51 -24.37
CA ASN A 721 -4.21 -44.75 -24.35
C ASN A 721 -4.96 -45.85 -23.60
N LEU A 722 -5.83 -46.58 -24.30
CA LEU A 722 -6.59 -47.73 -23.78
C LEU A 722 -6.29 -48.99 -24.59
N ALA A 723 -6.36 -50.16 -23.96
CA ALA A 723 -6.23 -51.46 -24.61
C ALA A 723 -7.45 -52.34 -24.34
N TRP A 724 -8.21 -52.67 -25.38
CA TRP A 724 -9.37 -53.55 -25.30
C TRP A 724 -8.97 -55.01 -25.60
N PRO A 725 -9.39 -56.00 -24.77
CA PRO A 725 -10.47 -55.92 -23.77
C PRO A 725 -10.04 -55.56 -22.33
N ALA A 726 -8.77 -55.23 -22.05
CA ALA A 726 -8.31 -54.97 -20.67
C ALA A 726 -8.98 -53.74 -20.03
N ASP A 727 -9.27 -52.72 -20.83
CA ASP A 727 -9.83 -51.43 -20.43
C ASP A 727 -11.26 -51.21 -20.98
N LEU A 728 -12.12 -52.23 -20.94
CA LEU A 728 -13.51 -52.12 -21.39
C LEU A 728 -14.34 -51.17 -20.50
N PRO A 729 -15.31 -50.41 -21.06
CA PRO A 729 -16.21 -49.60 -20.25
C PRO A 729 -17.06 -50.49 -19.32
N PRO A 730 -17.38 -50.04 -18.11
CA PRO A 730 -18.16 -50.80 -17.13
C PRO A 730 -19.67 -50.82 -17.48
N ALA A 731 -20.03 -51.49 -18.58
CA ALA A 731 -21.40 -51.62 -19.07
C ALA A 731 -21.71 -53.06 -19.52
N PRO A 732 -22.91 -53.61 -19.22
CA PRO A 732 -23.31 -54.93 -19.68
C PRO A 732 -23.29 -55.03 -21.21
N GLY A 733 -22.55 -55.99 -21.78
CA GLY A 733 -22.41 -56.16 -23.22
C GLY A 733 -21.20 -55.43 -23.83
N ALA A 734 -20.39 -54.72 -23.06
CA ALA A 734 -19.15 -54.09 -23.57
C ALA A 734 -18.18 -55.12 -24.19
N GLU A 735 -18.23 -56.37 -23.73
CA GLU A 735 -17.50 -57.53 -24.31
C GLU A 735 -17.84 -57.83 -25.78
N THR A 736 -18.94 -57.31 -26.34
CA THR A 736 -19.25 -57.44 -27.77
C THR A 736 -18.67 -56.32 -28.63
N PHE A 737 -17.98 -55.35 -28.01
CA PHE A 737 -17.41 -54.15 -28.67
C PHE A 737 -18.43 -53.28 -29.42
N ASP A 738 -19.71 -53.41 -29.08
CA ASP A 738 -20.81 -52.68 -29.71
C ASP A 738 -20.94 -51.28 -29.07
N PHE A 739 -19.91 -50.44 -29.26
CA PHE A 739 -19.86 -49.08 -28.74
C PHE A 739 -18.90 -48.19 -29.56
N VAL A 740 -19.05 -46.87 -29.41
CA VAL A 740 -18.09 -45.86 -29.88
C VAL A 740 -17.57 -45.09 -28.67
N ALA A 741 -16.25 -44.97 -28.54
CA ALA A 741 -15.60 -44.18 -27.51
C ALA A 741 -15.21 -42.80 -28.07
N GLU A 742 -15.57 -41.74 -27.38
CA GLU A 742 -15.26 -40.35 -27.71
C GLU A 742 -14.42 -39.72 -26.61
N TRP A 743 -13.24 -39.21 -26.95
CA TRP A 743 -12.48 -38.28 -26.12
C TRP A 743 -12.69 -36.86 -26.63
N SER A 744 -13.12 -35.93 -25.78
CA SER A 744 -13.27 -34.52 -26.13
C SER A 744 -12.69 -33.60 -25.05
N GLY A 745 -12.12 -32.48 -25.47
CA GLY A 745 -11.53 -31.49 -24.57
C GLY A 745 -10.50 -30.62 -25.29
N ILE A 746 -9.42 -30.31 -24.58
CA ILE A 746 -8.37 -29.39 -25.01
C ILE A 746 -7.01 -30.11 -25.04
N LEU A 747 -6.27 -29.94 -26.13
CA LEU A 747 -4.87 -30.26 -26.30
C LEU A 747 -4.04 -28.97 -26.18
N TYR A 748 -3.10 -28.92 -25.25
CA TYR A 748 -2.17 -27.79 -25.11
C TYR A 748 -0.85 -28.04 -25.85
N ALA A 749 -0.53 -27.14 -26.79
CA ALA A 749 0.74 -27.10 -27.49
C ALA A 749 1.72 -26.15 -26.78
N GLN A 750 2.78 -26.71 -26.18
CA GLN A 750 3.77 -25.93 -25.41
C GLN A 750 4.63 -24.99 -26.26
N ARG A 751 4.85 -25.34 -27.53
CA ARG A 751 5.70 -24.57 -28.45
C ARG A 751 5.00 -24.43 -29.79
N TYR A 752 5.14 -23.26 -30.39
CA TYR A 752 4.82 -23.06 -31.80
C TYR A 752 5.69 -23.94 -32.70
N GLY A 753 5.09 -24.61 -33.67
CA GLY A 753 5.82 -25.29 -34.74
C GLY A 753 5.10 -26.51 -35.32
N PRO A 754 5.77 -27.29 -36.19
CA PRO A 754 5.19 -28.49 -36.78
C PRO A 754 5.11 -29.62 -35.75
N TYR A 755 3.89 -30.07 -35.46
CA TYR A 755 3.62 -31.30 -34.74
C TYR A 755 3.30 -32.41 -35.73
N SER A 756 3.62 -33.64 -35.38
CA SER A 756 3.07 -34.82 -36.07
C SER A 756 2.24 -35.63 -35.10
N LEU A 757 1.00 -35.94 -35.46
CA LEU A 757 0.08 -36.71 -34.62
C LEU A 757 -0.16 -38.07 -35.24
N ARG A 758 -0.12 -39.11 -34.41
CA ARG A 758 -0.34 -40.49 -34.83
C ARG A 758 -1.40 -41.13 -33.96
N LEU A 759 -2.54 -41.44 -34.55
CA LEU A 759 -3.64 -42.13 -33.89
C LEU A 759 -3.62 -43.61 -34.32
N ILE A 760 -3.75 -44.49 -33.33
CA ILE A 760 -3.98 -45.93 -33.52
C ILE A 760 -5.39 -46.22 -33.02
N THR A 761 -6.21 -46.90 -33.81
CA THR A 761 -7.53 -47.42 -33.42
C THR A 761 -7.75 -48.87 -33.88
N PRO A 762 -8.51 -49.69 -33.14
CA PRO A 762 -8.81 -51.07 -33.53
C PRO A 762 -9.89 -51.20 -34.62
N GLY A 763 -10.73 -50.17 -34.79
CA GLY A 763 -11.74 -50.03 -35.86
C GLY A 763 -11.67 -48.64 -36.52
N LYS A 764 -12.77 -48.14 -37.08
CA LYS A 764 -12.82 -46.77 -37.64
C LYS A 764 -12.56 -45.74 -36.53
N GLY A 765 -11.70 -44.77 -36.81
CA GLY A 765 -11.34 -43.69 -35.91
C GLY A 765 -11.45 -42.31 -36.58
N LEU A 766 -11.67 -41.29 -35.75
CA LEU A 766 -11.67 -39.88 -36.14
C LEU A 766 -10.72 -39.10 -35.22
N LEU A 767 -9.91 -38.20 -35.77
CA LEU A 767 -9.20 -37.16 -35.02
C LEU A 767 -9.57 -35.80 -35.59
N GLU A 768 -10.13 -34.94 -34.76
CA GLU A 768 -10.46 -33.56 -35.08
C GLU A 768 -9.67 -32.62 -34.16
N LEU A 769 -9.09 -31.57 -34.75
CA LEU A 769 -8.40 -30.49 -34.05
C LEU A 769 -8.87 -29.13 -34.56
N ASP A 770 -9.29 -28.26 -33.64
CA ASP A 770 -9.79 -26.91 -33.98
C ASP A 770 -10.86 -26.91 -35.07
N GLY A 771 -11.77 -27.88 -35.00
CA GLY A 771 -12.85 -28.07 -35.98
C GLY A 771 -12.41 -28.68 -37.32
N ASN A 772 -11.12 -29.00 -37.49
CA ASN A 772 -10.58 -29.62 -38.70
C ASN A 772 -10.41 -31.13 -38.51
N ILE A 773 -10.96 -31.93 -39.43
CA ILE A 773 -10.72 -33.38 -39.47
C ILE A 773 -9.28 -33.63 -39.93
N ILE A 774 -8.47 -34.22 -39.05
CA ILE A 774 -7.06 -34.56 -39.26
C ILE A 774 -6.90 -36.01 -39.72
N PHE A 775 -7.78 -36.90 -39.24
CA PHE A 775 -7.85 -38.32 -39.58
C PHE A 775 -9.30 -38.78 -39.57
N ASP A 776 -9.72 -39.55 -40.58
CA ASP A 776 -11.00 -40.26 -40.66
C ASP A 776 -10.75 -41.56 -41.45
N GLY A 777 -10.79 -42.71 -40.78
CA GLY A 777 -10.55 -44.00 -41.42
C GLY A 777 -10.19 -45.12 -40.44
N GLU A 778 -9.81 -46.27 -40.99
CA GLU A 778 -9.31 -47.42 -40.23
C GLU A 778 -7.77 -47.45 -40.22
N GLY A 779 -7.19 -47.86 -39.09
CA GLY A 779 -5.74 -48.11 -38.97
C GLY A 779 -4.94 -46.97 -38.33
N GLU A 780 -3.68 -46.83 -38.75
CA GLU A 780 -2.70 -45.91 -38.17
C GLU A 780 -2.29 -44.85 -39.21
N GLN A 781 -2.34 -43.58 -38.84
CA GLN A 781 -1.91 -42.48 -39.71
C GLN A 781 -1.10 -41.43 -38.96
N LEU A 782 0.00 -40.98 -39.56
CA LEU A 782 0.81 -39.84 -39.10
C LEU A 782 0.49 -38.60 -39.93
N THR A 783 0.04 -37.51 -39.29
CA THR A 783 -0.27 -36.24 -39.95
C THR A 783 0.58 -35.11 -39.39
N GLY A 784 1.26 -34.36 -40.24
CA GLY A 784 2.04 -33.17 -39.86
C GLY A 784 1.24 -31.88 -39.98
N LEU A 785 1.10 -31.12 -38.90
CA LEU A 785 0.41 -29.82 -38.88
C LEU A 785 1.12 -28.79 -37.99
N PRO A 786 1.17 -27.51 -38.39
CA PRO A 786 1.65 -26.45 -37.50
C PRO A 786 0.62 -26.15 -36.41
N LEU A 787 1.04 -26.17 -35.14
CA LEU A 787 0.22 -25.71 -34.01
C LEU A 787 0.79 -24.42 -33.45
N ALA A 788 -0.10 -23.47 -33.14
CA ALA A 788 0.23 -22.32 -32.32
C ALA A 788 0.61 -22.77 -30.90
N GLN A 789 1.34 -21.96 -30.14
CA GLN A 789 1.49 -22.20 -28.72
C GLN A 789 0.16 -21.86 -28.02
N GLY A 790 -0.46 -22.79 -27.28
CA GLY A 790 -1.75 -22.52 -26.65
C GLY A 790 -2.69 -23.72 -26.61
N ASN A 791 -3.95 -23.43 -26.30
CA ASN A 791 -5.03 -24.40 -26.18
C ASN A 791 -5.68 -24.66 -27.54
N HIS A 792 -5.75 -25.93 -27.95
CA HIS A 792 -6.41 -26.38 -29.17
C HIS A 792 -7.56 -27.32 -28.79
N SER A 793 -8.73 -27.16 -29.40
CA SER A 793 -9.81 -28.13 -29.19
C SER A 793 -9.45 -29.47 -29.83
N ILE A 794 -9.71 -30.57 -29.13
CA ILE A 794 -9.44 -31.93 -29.61
C ILE A 794 -10.66 -32.83 -29.43
N ARG A 795 -10.94 -33.62 -30.46
CA ARG A 795 -11.93 -34.70 -30.42
C ARG A 795 -11.36 -35.95 -31.08
N VAL A 796 -11.44 -37.08 -30.39
CA VAL A 796 -11.03 -38.40 -30.88
C VAL A 796 -12.21 -39.35 -30.79
N LEU A 797 -12.55 -40.03 -31.87
CA LEU A 797 -13.53 -41.13 -31.87
C LEU A 797 -12.82 -42.44 -32.22
N ALA A 798 -13.24 -43.53 -31.58
CA ALA A 798 -12.81 -44.88 -31.93
C ALA A 798 -13.97 -45.87 -31.77
N GLU A 799 -14.25 -46.65 -32.82
CA GLU A 799 -15.12 -47.82 -32.71
C GLU A 799 -14.52 -48.89 -31.80
N GLY A 800 -15.37 -49.54 -31.01
CA GLY A 800 -15.01 -50.69 -30.21
C GLY A 800 -14.44 -51.83 -31.06
N GLY A 801 -13.33 -52.41 -30.62
CA GLY A 801 -12.74 -53.60 -31.23
C GLY A 801 -11.54 -54.14 -30.44
N PRO A 802 -11.08 -55.38 -30.68
CA PRO A 802 -9.91 -55.91 -29.99
C PRO A 802 -8.63 -55.18 -30.45
N GLY A 803 -7.97 -54.44 -29.55
CA GLY A 803 -6.74 -53.71 -29.87
C GLY A 803 -6.53 -52.47 -29.01
N GLN A 804 -5.60 -51.60 -29.44
CA GLN A 804 -5.21 -50.39 -28.70
C GLN A 804 -5.81 -49.14 -29.36
N VAL A 805 -6.30 -48.22 -28.53
CA VAL A 805 -6.56 -46.82 -28.92
C VAL A 805 -5.48 -45.96 -28.31
N ALA A 806 -4.61 -45.35 -29.13
CA ALA A 806 -3.48 -44.56 -28.63
C ALA A 806 -3.19 -43.33 -29.50
N LEU A 807 -2.97 -42.18 -28.85
CA LEU A 807 -2.52 -40.96 -29.50
C LEU A 807 -1.07 -40.63 -29.16
N PHE A 808 -0.24 -40.54 -30.19
CA PHE A 808 1.15 -40.09 -30.11
C PHE A 808 1.29 -38.71 -30.74
N TRP A 809 2.30 -37.99 -30.28
CA TRP A 809 2.75 -36.76 -30.91
C TRP A 809 4.26 -36.73 -31.07
N GLN A 810 4.71 -35.99 -32.09
CA GLN A 810 6.08 -35.56 -32.25
C GLN A 810 6.09 -34.03 -32.16
N GLN A 811 6.68 -33.49 -31.10
CA GLN A 811 6.84 -32.04 -30.92
C GLN A 811 7.94 -31.49 -31.84
N PRO A 812 7.93 -30.18 -32.14
CA PRO A 812 9.01 -29.53 -32.88
C PRO A 812 10.39 -29.82 -32.28
N GLY A 813 11.24 -30.52 -33.04
CA GLY A 813 12.61 -30.85 -32.64
C GLY A 813 12.75 -31.95 -31.57
N LYS A 814 11.68 -32.70 -31.27
CA LYS A 814 11.73 -33.88 -30.38
C LYS A 814 11.37 -35.17 -31.10
N GLY A 815 11.63 -36.30 -30.45
CA GLY A 815 11.16 -37.63 -30.87
C GLY A 815 9.68 -37.83 -30.58
N GLU A 816 9.10 -38.87 -31.19
CA GLU A 816 7.71 -39.26 -30.94
C GLU A 816 7.54 -39.81 -29.52
N THR A 817 6.45 -39.41 -28.87
CA THR A 817 6.04 -39.89 -27.54
C THR A 817 4.52 -39.99 -27.47
N PHE A 818 3.97 -40.69 -26.47
CA PHE A 818 2.56 -40.52 -26.13
C PHE A 818 2.27 -39.06 -25.79
N VAL A 819 1.07 -38.57 -26.11
CA VAL A 819 0.65 -37.26 -25.62
C VAL A 819 0.54 -37.35 -24.08
N PRO A 820 1.34 -36.58 -23.34
CA PRO A 820 1.42 -36.68 -21.89
C PRO A 820 0.20 -36.04 -21.21
N GLN A 821 -0.11 -36.48 -19.99
CA GLN A 821 -1.25 -35.99 -19.21
C GLN A 821 -1.31 -34.46 -19.07
N TRP A 822 -0.16 -33.79 -18.90
CA TRP A 822 -0.11 -32.33 -18.75
C TRP A 822 -0.60 -31.57 -19.99
N ALA A 823 -0.73 -32.24 -21.15
CA ALA A 823 -1.18 -31.63 -22.38
C ALA A 823 -2.70 -31.72 -22.58
N PHE A 824 -3.44 -32.46 -21.74
CA PHE A 824 -4.89 -32.61 -21.89
C PHE A 824 -5.67 -31.92 -20.78
N TYR A 825 -6.72 -31.20 -21.18
CA TYR A 825 -7.62 -30.51 -20.28
C TYR A 825 -9.08 -30.67 -20.67
N ALA A 826 -9.95 -30.62 -19.66
CA ALA A 826 -11.39 -30.74 -19.77
C ALA A 826 -12.06 -29.41 -19.40
N PRO A 827 -13.40 -29.27 -19.61
CA PRO A 827 -14.13 -28.11 -19.12
C PRO A 827 -13.83 -27.85 -17.63
N PRO A 828 -13.67 -26.58 -17.21
CA PRO A 828 -14.00 -25.35 -17.94
C PRO A 828 -12.87 -24.78 -18.83
N ILE A 829 -11.77 -25.52 -19.08
CA ILE A 829 -10.72 -25.05 -19.99
C ILE A 829 -11.27 -25.02 -21.43
N THR A 830 -11.04 -23.92 -22.12
CA THR A 830 -11.45 -23.71 -23.52
C THR A 830 -10.25 -23.39 -24.41
N ASN A 831 -10.47 -23.35 -25.72
CA ASN A 831 -9.52 -22.84 -26.72
C ASN A 831 -9.84 -21.39 -27.13
N HIS A 832 -10.60 -20.66 -26.32
CA HIS A 832 -10.98 -19.29 -26.60
C HIS A 832 -9.77 -18.33 -26.57
N GLY A 833 -9.87 -17.21 -27.28
CA GLY A 833 -8.83 -16.20 -27.45
C GLY A 833 -8.60 -15.83 -28.92
N LEU A 834 -7.56 -15.03 -29.18
CA LEU A 834 -7.16 -14.64 -30.52
C LEU A 834 -5.81 -15.26 -30.90
N LEU A 835 -5.66 -15.63 -32.17
CA LEU A 835 -4.39 -16.13 -32.69
C LEU A 835 -3.42 -14.96 -32.89
N ALA A 836 -2.45 -14.83 -32.00
CA ALA A 836 -1.35 -13.89 -32.08
C ALA A 836 -0.24 -14.43 -33.00
N THR A 837 0.09 -13.69 -34.06
CA THR A 837 1.17 -14.01 -35.01
C THR A 837 2.26 -12.95 -34.95
N PHE A 838 3.46 -13.35 -34.54
CA PHE A 838 4.58 -12.45 -34.30
C PHE A 838 5.62 -12.46 -35.43
N TYR A 839 6.05 -11.26 -35.80
CA TYR A 839 7.04 -11.01 -36.83
C TYR A 839 8.24 -10.25 -36.24
N PRO A 840 9.49 -10.67 -36.52
CA PRO A 840 10.70 -10.05 -35.96
C PRO A 840 11.10 -8.80 -36.77
N ASN A 841 10.13 -7.93 -37.06
CA ASN A 841 10.32 -6.69 -37.82
C ASN A 841 9.19 -5.71 -37.49
N ASP A 842 9.22 -4.54 -38.12
CA ASP A 842 8.31 -3.43 -37.85
C ASP A 842 7.18 -3.27 -38.89
N ARG A 843 6.92 -4.31 -39.70
CA ARG A 843 6.06 -4.24 -40.91
C ARG A 843 5.06 -5.39 -41.06
N TRP A 844 4.90 -6.29 -40.09
CA TRP A 844 4.03 -7.48 -40.22
C TRP A 844 4.33 -8.33 -41.47
N GLN A 845 5.61 -8.45 -41.85
CA GLN A 845 6.04 -9.12 -43.07
C GLN A 845 6.95 -10.32 -42.80
N GLY A 846 7.03 -11.23 -43.78
CA GLY A 846 7.92 -12.39 -43.74
C GLY A 846 7.32 -13.59 -42.98
N ARG A 847 8.17 -14.58 -42.68
CA ARG A 847 7.76 -15.79 -41.96
C ARG A 847 7.58 -15.46 -40.47
N PRO A 848 6.44 -15.82 -39.84
CA PRO A 848 6.28 -15.63 -38.41
C PRO A 848 7.26 -16.50 -37.62
N VAL A 849 7.77 -15.98 -36.51
CA VAL A 849 8.71 -16.69 -35.63
C VAL A 849 8.03 -17.29 -34.40
N LEU A 850 6.84 -16.80 -34.08
CA LEU A 850 6.00 -17.28 -32.99
C LEU A 850 4.53 -17.10 -33.39
N GLN A 851 3.72 -18.12 -33.16
CA GLN A 851 2.26 -18.00 -33.11
C GLN A 851 1.77 -18.54 -31.78
N ARG A 852 0.80 -17.87 -31.16
CA ARG A 852 0.20 -18.33 -29.90
C ARG A 852 -1.25 -17.87 -29.78
N ILE A 853 -2.04 -18.53 -28.95
CA ILE A 853 -3.43 -18.13 -28.65
C ILE A 853 -3.42 -17.30 -27.37
N ASP A 854 -3.81 -16.03 -27.48
CA ASP A 854 -3.90 -15.09 -26.36
C ASP A 854 -5.38 -14.96 -25.94
N PRO A 855 -5.78 -15.39 -24.72
CA PRO A 855 -7.19 -15.40 -24.29
C PRO A 855 -7.81 -14.01 -24.16
N PHE A 856 -7.01 -12.99 -23.86
CA PHE A 856 -7.44 -11.61 -23.65
C PHE A 856 -6.44 -10.64 -24.29
N LEU A 857 -6.91 -9.41 -24.56
CA LEU A 857 -6.07 -8.28 -24.93
C LEU A 857 -6.14 -7.18 -23.85
N ASP A 858 -5.73 -7.53 -22.64
CA ASP A 858 -5.57 -6.63 -21.49
C ASP A 858 -4.19 -6.87 -20.87
N MET A 859 -3.15 -6.26 -21.47
CA MET A 859 -1.77 -6.68 -21.24
C MET A 859 -0.82 -5.50 -21.03
N TYR A 860 -0.04 -5.57 -19.94
CA TYR A 860 1.19 -4.83 -19.75
C TYR A 860 2.41 -5.74 -19.94
N PHE A 861 3.28 -5.42 -20.90
CA PHE A 861 4.42 -6.29 -21.23
C PHE A 861 5.61 -6.01 -20.31
N HIS A 862 5.68 -6.69 -19.17
CA HIS A 862 6.89 -6.71 -18.31
C HIS A 862 8.08 -7.42 -18.98
N PHE A 863 7.79 -8.47 -19.76
CA PHE A 863 8.75 -9.19 -20.59
C PHE A 863 8.25 -9.21 -22.03
N THR A 864 9.10 -8.82 -22.98
CA THR A 864 8.72 -8.77 -24.39
C THR A 864 8.78 -10.16 -25.02
N PRO A 865 7.75 -10.59 -25.79
CA PRO A 865 7.75 -11.90 -26.47
C PRO A 865 8.90 -12.08 -27.48
N LEU A 866 9.37 -10.99 -28.07
CA LEU A 866 10.51 -10.96 -28.99
C LEU A 866 11.42 -9.75 -28.69
N PRO A 867 12.71 -9.80 -29.10
CA PRO A 867 13.55 -8.62 -29.12
C PRO A 867 12.94 -7.51 -29.97
N ARG A 868 12.96 -6.28 -29.47
CA ARG A 868 12.45 -5.11 -30.18
C ARG A 868 13.39 -4.71 -31.34
N PRO A 869 12.85 -4.18 -32.46
CA PRO A 869 11.43 -4.01 -32.73
C PRO A 869 10.77 -5.32 -33.22
N TYR A 870 9.50 -5.52 -32.86
CA TYR A 870 8.69 -6.60 -33.40
C TYR A 870 7.24 -6.11 -33.64
N THR A 871 6.51 -6.85 -34.47
CA THR A 871 5.07 -6.64 -34.67
C THR A 871 4.30 -7.91 -34.39
N VAL A 872 3.05 -7.75 -33.99
CA VAL A 872 2.11 -8.84 -33.75
C VAL A 872 0.77 -8.50 -34.37
N GLU A 873 0.11 -9.53 -34.91
CA GLU A 873 -1.26 -9.50 -35.40
C GLU A 873 -2.07 -10.54 -34.65
N TRP A 874 -3.06 -10.11 -33.88
CA TRP A 874 -4.08 -10.98 -33.29
C TRP A 874 -5.25 -11.08 -34.25
N ALA A 875 -5.62 -12.31 -34.63
CA ALA A 875 -6.73 -12.56 -35.55
C ALA A 875 -7.66 -13.63 -34.99
N GLY A 876 -8.96 -13.50 -35.26
CA GLY A 876 -9.99 -14.44 -34.82
C GLY A 876 -11.38 -13.85 -35.03
N SER A 877 -12.31 -14.25 -34.18
CA SER A 877 -13.69 -13.77 -34.23
C SER A 877 -14.16 -13.27 -32.87
N LEU A 878 -14.94 -12.19 -32.89
CA LEU A 878 -15.69 -11.67 -31.75
C LEU A 878 -17.10 -12.26 -31.78
N ASP A 879 -17.50 -13.00 -30.76
CA ASP A 879 -18.86 -13.48 -30.59
C ASP A 879 -19.72 -12.45 -29.85
N ALA A 880 -20.53 -11.70 -30.59
CA ALA A 880 -21.47 -10.73 -30.03
C ALA A 880 -22.69 -11.46 -29.46
N PRO A 881 -22.93 -11.42 -28.13
CA PRO A 881 -23.99 -12.23 -27.50
C PRO A 881 -25.38 -11.84 -28.01
N GLN A 882 -25.60 -10.55 -28.25
CA GLN A 882 -26.87 -9.98 -28.72
C GLN A 882 -26.65 -8.92 -29.82
N SER A 883 -27.65 -8.74 -30.68
CA SER A 883 -27.64 -7.68 -31.69
C SER A 883 -27.80 -6.31 -31.02
N GLY A 884 -27.03 -5.31 -31.44
CA GLY A 884 -27.17 -3.96 -30.91
C GLY A 884 -25.96 -3.06 -31.12
N LEU A 885 -25.97 -1.88 -30.50
CA LEU A 885 -24.87 -0.93 -30.53
C LEU A 885 -23.79 -1.30 -29.51
N TYR A 886 -22.60 -1.61 -30.00
CA TYR A 886 -21.40 -1.81 -29.19
C TYR A 886 -20.48 -0.58 -29.32
N ARG A 887 -19.72 -0.26 -28.27
CA ARG A 887 -18.56 0.66 -28.37
C ARG A 887 -17.29 -0.12 -28.15
N LEU A 888 -16.47 -0.28 -29.18
CA LEU A 888 -15.16 -0.94 -29.04
C LEU A 888 -14.11 0.10 -28.69
N GLY A 889 -13.30 -0.18 -27.67
CA GLY A 889 -12.23 0.69 -27.17
C GLY A 889 -10.86 0.07 -27.33
N LEU A 890 -9.87 0.88 -27.69
CA LEU A 890 -8.47 0.48 -27.87
C LEU A 890 -7.55 1.49 -27.17
N ARG A 891 -6.65 0.99 -26.32
CA ARG A 891 -5.56 1.77 -25.72
C ARG A 891 -4.25 1.00 -25.88
N ALA A 892 -3.20 1.64 -26.38
CA ALA A 892 -1.91 0.96 -26.57
C ALA A 892 -0.70 1.89 -26.42
N VAL A 893 0.46 1.29 -26.12
CA VAL A 893 1.78 1.92 -26.15
C VAL A 893 2.72 0.99 -26.94
N PRO A 894 3.37 1.43 -28.03
CA PRO A 894 3.26 2.75 -28.65
C PRO A 894 2.08 2.89 -29.63
N GLU A 895 1.85 1.90 -30.51
CA GLU A 895 0.80 1.98 -31.53
C GLU A 895 0.07 0.65 -31.81
N ALA A 896 -1.25 0.73 -32.01
CA ALA A 896 -2.12 -0.38 -32.39
C ALA A 896 -3.22 0.04 -33.39
N GLN A 897 -3.73 -0.93 -34.14
CA GLN A 897 -4.84 -0.81 -35.08
C GLN A 897 -5.86 -1.92 -34.82
N LEU A 898 -7.15 -1.57 -34.81
CA LEU A 898 -8.27 -2.51 -34.67
C LEU A 898 -9.08 -2.53 -35.96
N SER A 899 -9.34 -3.74 -36.47
CA SER A 899 -10.20 -4.01 -37.61
C SER A 899 -11.33 -4.97 -37.22
N LEU A 900 -12.52 -4.72 -37.75
CA LEU A 900 -13.72 -5.54 -37.56
C LEU A 900 -14.39 -5.77 -38.93
N ASP A 901 -14.78 -7.01 -39.23
CA ASP A 901 -15.40 -7.43 -40.50
C ASP A 901 -14.63 -6.91 -41.74
N GLY A 902 -13.30 -7.00 -41.67
CA GLY A 902 -12.38 -6.55 -42.73
C GLY A 902 -12.21 -5.03 -42.87
N LYS A 903 -12.84 -4.22 -42.01
CA LYS A 903 -12.76 -2.75 -42.02
C LYS A 903 -11.90 -2.23 -40.88
N LEU A 904 -11.00 -1.29 -41.16
CA LEU A 904 -10.22 -0.58 -40.13
C LEU A 904 -11.15 0.34 -39.32
N LEU A 905 -11.23 0.11 -38.00
CA LEU A 905 -12.12 0.81 -37.08
C LEU A 905 -11.39 1.85 -36.23
N LEU A 906 -10.26 1.46 -35.59
CA LEU A 906 -9.49 2.34 -34.70
C LEU A 906 -7.99 2.31 -35.04
N THR A 907 -7.31 3.42 -34.78
CA THR A 907 -5.84 3.55 -34.86
C THR A 907 -5.36 4.53 -33.80
N THR A 908 -4.44 4.10 -32.94
CA THR A 908 -3.88 4.96 -31.88
C THR A 908 -2.91 5.97 -32.50
N LEU A 909 -3.21 7.27 -32.39
CA LEU A 909 -2.38 8.34 -32.96
C LEU A 909 -1.28 8.82 -32.00
N ALA A 910 -1.43 8.55 -30.70
CA ALA A 910 -0.44 8.85 -29.66
C ALA A 910 -0.37 7.72 -28.61
N PRO A 911 0.79 7.50 -27.96
CA PRO A 911 0.94 6.45 -26.95
C PRO A 911 0.00 6.67 -25.76
N ASN A 912 -0.57 5.58 -25.25
CA ASN A 912 -1.44 5.54 -24.07
C ASN A 912 -2.77 6.32 -24.22
N GLN A 913 -3.16 6.65 -25.45
CA GLN A 913 -4.46 7.26 -25.73
C GLN A 913 -5.55 6.17 -25.71
N ASN A 914 -6.63 6.41 -24.98
CA ASN A 914 -7.84 5.59 -25.08
C ASN A 914 -8.73 6.13 -26.20
N ILE A 915 -9.01 5.33 -27.22
CA ILE A 915 -9.86 5.67 -28.35
C ILE A 915 -11.00 4.68 -28.47
N GLU A 916 -12.19 5.14 -28.86
CA GLU A 916 -13.40 4.29 -28.95
C GLU A 916 -14.17 4.57 -30.25
N ALA A 917 -14.84 3.54 -30.76
CA ALA A 917 -15.74 3.64 -31.91
C ALA A 917 -17.03 2.87 -31.65
N ALA A 918 -18.17 3.47 -31.99
CA ALA A 918 -19.47 2.82 -31.92
C ALA A 918 -19.73 2.02 -33.20
N VAL A 919 -20.18 0.77 -33.06
CA VAL A 919 -20.48 -0.15 -34.15
C VAL A 919 -21.73 -0.96 -33.81
N THR A 920 -22.65 -1.11 -34.76
CA THR A 920 -23.81 -1.99 -34.60
C THR A 920 -23.43 -3.39 -35.05
N LEU A 921 -23.57 -4.37 -34.16
CA LEU A 921 -23.28 -5.78 -34.43
C LEU A 921 -24.57 -6.60 -34.42
N GLU A 922 -24.61 -7.66 -35.22
CA GLU A 922 -25.65 -8.69 -35.12
C GLU A 922 -25.21 -9.74 -34.09
N ALA A 923 -26.15 -10.46 -33.49
CA ALA A 923 -25.80 -11.56 -32.59
C ALA A 923 -25.06 -12.65 -33.39
N GLY A 924 -23.83 -12.98 -32.98
CA GLY A 924 -23.02 -14.00 -33.63
C GLY A 924 -21.55 -13.61 -33.80
N LEU A 925 -20.84 -14.39 -34.62
CA LEU A 925 -19.41 -14.22 -34.86
C LEU A 925 -19.14 -13.10 -35.89
N HIS A 926 -18.25 -12.19 -35.52
CA HIS A 926 -17.72 -11.10 -36.36
C HIS A 926 -16.21 -11.24 -36.50
N ASP A 927 -15.64 -10.97 -37.66
CA ASP A 927 -14.18 -11.10 -37.86
C ASP A 927 -13.45 -9.98 -37.11
N LEU A 928 -12.49 -10.33 -36.26
CA LEU A 928 -11.74 -9.39 -35.43
C LEU A 928 -10.24 -9.51 -35.71
N SER A 929 -9.57 -8.38 -35.94
CA SER A 929 -8.11 -8.33 -36.09
C SER A 929 -7.51 -7.12 -35.39
N VAL A 930 -6.43 -7.32 -34.63
CA VAL A 930 -5.67 -6.27 -33.95
C VAL A 930 -4.20 -6.34 -34.35
N ARG A 931 -3.65 -5.24 -34.88
CA ARG A 931 -2.23 -5.13 -35.20
C ARG A 931 -1.53 -4.23 -34.20
N PHE A 932 -0.39 -4.65 -33.69
CA PHE A 932 0.41 -3.91 -32.73
C PHE A 932 1.89 -3.93 -33.11
N LYS A 933 2.56 -2.80 -32.87
CA LYS A 933 3.98 -2.63 -33.12
C LYS A 933 4.68 -2.20 -31.85
N ASP A 934 5.71 -2.94 -31.47
CA ASP A 934 6.52 -2.66 -30.29
C ASP A 934 7.92 -2.19 -30.70
N ASN A 935 8.20 -0.91 -30.47
CA ASN A 935 9.50 -0.29 -30.74
C ASN A 935 9.95 0.70 -29.64
N THR A 936 9.28 0.72 -28.48
CA THR A 936 9.58 1.61 -27.34
C THR A 936 10.19 0.85 -26.17
N ASP A 937 10.53 1.52 -25.08
CA ASP A 937 11.08 0.91 -23.86
C ASP A 937 10.02 0.20 -23.00
N ARG A 938 8.77 0.64 -23.07
CA ARG A 938 7.58 0.04 -22.43
C ARG A 938 6.47 -0.21 -23.44
N SER A 939 5.63 -1.19 -23.16
CA SER A 939 4.59 -1.64 -24.08
C SER A 939 3.35 -2.11 -23.33
N SER A 940 2.17 -1.77 -23.84
CA SER A 940 0.90 -2.26 -23.30
C SER A 940 -0.21 -2.19 -24.34
N ILE A 941 -1.22 -3.03 -24.23
CA ILE A 941 -2.39 -3.03 -25.11
C ILE A 941 -3.63 -3.44 -24.33
N TYR A 942 -4.74 -2.72 -24.55
CA TYR A 942 -6.02 -2.91 -23.90
C TYR A 942 -7.12 -2.83 -24.96
N LEU A 943 -7.94 -3.86 -25.07
CA LEU A 943 -9.11 -3.95 -25.93
C LEU A 943 -10.35 -4.13 -25.07
N THR A 944 -11.27 -3.16 -25.14
CA THR A 944 -12.50 -3.15 -24.36
C THR A 944 -13.71 -3.10 -25.27
N TRP A 945 -14.86 -3.49 -24.75
CA TRP A 945 -16.15 -3.18 -25.36
C TRP A 945 -17.08 -2.50 -24.36
N THR A 946 -18.08 -1.80 -24.86
CA THR A 946 -19.31 -1.48 -24.15
C THR A 946 -20.42 -2.19 -24.87
N THR A 947 -21.11 -3.12 -24.22
CA THR A 947 -22.20 -3.89 -24.84
C THR A 947 -23.47 -3.03 -24.99
N PRO A 948 -24.49 -3.48 -25.74
CA PRO A 948 -25.78 -2.79 -25.80
C PRO A 948 -26.46 -2.63 -24.42
N ALA A 949 -26.06 -3.45 -23.45
CA ALA A 949 -26.48 -3.38 -22.05
C ALA A 949 -25.71 -2.35 -21.21
N GLY A 950 -24.84 -1.52 -21.82
CA GLY A 950 -24.12 -0.43 -21.14
C GLY A 950 -22.87 -0.86 -20.36
N VAL A 951 -22.59 -2.16 -20.22
CA VAL A 951 -21.44 -2.69 -19.48
C VAL A 951 -20.15 -2.44 -20.26
N ARG A 952 -19.21 -1.67 -19.68
CA ARG A 952 -17.87 -1.42 -20.23
C ARG A 952 -16.82 -2.27 -19.52
N GLU A 953 -16.14 -3.12 -20.28
CA GLU A 953 -15.19 -4.10 -19.74
C GLU A 953 -14.14 -4.49 -20.81
N PRO A 954 -12.99 -5.08 -20.43
CA PRO A 954 -12.17 -5.86 -21.36
C PRO A 954 -13.03 -6.92 -22.06
N ILE A 955 -12.81 -7.15 -23.35
CA ILE A 955 -13.61 -8.17 -24.05
C ILE A 955 -13.34 -9.54 -23.41
N PRO A 956 -14.36 -10.23 -22.86
CA PRO A 956 -14.17 -11.51 -22.19
C PRO A 956 -13.61 -12.56 -23.15
N SER A 957 -12.74 -13.45 -22.67
CA SER A 957 -12.15 -14.51 -23.49
C SER A 957 -13.20 -15.38 -24.15
N GLN A 958 -14.32 -15.66 -23.46
CA GLN A 958 -15.44 -16.45 -24.01
C GLN A 958 -16.12 -15.86 -25.24
N ASN A 959 -15.93 -14.57 -25.48
CA ASN A 959 -16.42 -13.89 -26.66
C ASN A 959 -15.34 -13.76 -27.74
N LEU A 960 -14.16 -14.34 -27.54
CA LEU A 960 -13.05 -14.34 -28.49
C LEU A 960 -12.78 -15.77 -28.94
N TRP A 961 -12.77 -15.99 -30.24
CA TRP A 961 -12.47 -17.29 -30.82
C TRP A 961 -11.27 -17.21 -31.76
N PRO A 962 -10.33 -18.17 -31.70
CA PRO A 962 -9.28 -18.23 -32.69
C PRO A 962 -9.89 -18.66 -34.05
N PRO A 963 -9.15 -18.55 -35.15
CA PRO A 963 -9.58 -19.10 -36.43
C PRO A 963 -9.76 -20.63 -36.32
N LEU A 964 -10.98 -21.14 -36.55
CA LEU A 964 -11.31 -22.57 -36.52
C LEU A 964 -11.72 -23.08 -37.90
N GLY A 965 -11.53 -24.37 -38.15
CA GLY A 965 -12.05 -25.04 -39.36
C GLY A 965 -13.56 -25.13 -39.38
N ARG A 966 -14.14 -25.33 -38.19
CA ARG A 966 -15.57 -25.32 -37.92
C ARG A 966 -15.80 -24.80 -36.51
N TYR A 967 -16.64 -23.77 -36.37
CA TYR A 967 -17.05 -23.28 -35.06
C TYR A 967 -18.12 -24.22 -34.47
N PRO A 968 -18.08 -24.50 -33.16
CA PRO A 968 -19.12 -25.28 -32.51
C PRO A 968 -20.48 -24.56 -32.64
N PRO A 969 -21.59 -25.30 -32.79
CA PRO A 969 -22.93 -24.70 -32.81
C PRO A 969 -23.18 -23.98 -31.49
N ARG A 970 -23.80 -22.79 -31.53
CA ARG A 970 -24.22 -22.08 -30.32
C ARG A 970 -25.16 -22.98 -29.52
N THR A 971 -24.73 -23.44 -28.36
CA THR A 971 -25.65 -23.91 -27.33
C THR A 971 -26.23 -22.68 -26.66
N THR A 972 -27.30 -22.11 -27.21
CA THR A 972 -28.21 -21.34 -26.38
C THR A 972 -28.64 -22.26 -25.25
N PRO A 973 -28.55 -21.85 -23.96
CA PRO A 973 -29.29 -22.55 -22.92
C PRO A 973 -30.73 -22.72 -23.42
N PRO A 974 -31.39 -23.87 -23.19
CA PRO A 974 -32.77 -24.02 -23.59
C PRO A 974 -33.53 -22.85 -22.97
N ILE A 975 -34.04 -21.97 -23.84
CA ILE A 975 -35.11 -21.08 -23.46
C ILE A 975 -36.22 -22.04 -23.10
N THR A 976 -36.46 -22.24 -21.81
CA THR A 976 -37.76 -22.72 -21.36
C THR A 976 -38.74 -21.71 -21.93
N ASN A 977 -39.37 -22.07 -23.05
CA ASN A 977 -40.52 -21.39 -23.59
C ASN A 977 -41.64 -21.55 -22.56
N THR A 978 -41.58 -20.78 -21.49
CA THR A 978 -42.76 -20.39 -20.75
C THR A 978 -43.55 -19.58 -21.76
N GLN A 979 -44.68 -20.12 -22.23
CA GLN A 979 -45.59 -19.35 -23.08
C GLN A 979 -45.93 -18.06 -22.35
N VAL A 980 -45.36 -16.94 -22.80
CA VAL A 980 -45.66 -15.62 -22.24
C VAL A 980 -47.09 -15.28 -22.64
N GLN A 981 -47.98 -15.22 -21.66
CA GLN A 981 -49.33 -14.73 -21.86
C GLN A 981 -49.30 -13.20 -21.98
N SER A 982 -50.08 -12.63 -22.89
CA SER A 982 -50.26 -11.18 -22.94
C SER A 982 -51.12 -10.74 -21.75
N LEU A 983 -50.67 -9.71 -21.03
CA LEU A 983 -51.39 -9.15 -19.89
C LEU A 983 -51.94 -7.76 -20.27
N SER A 984 -53.14 -7.43 -19.81
CA SER A 984 -53.67 -6.06 -19.83
C SER A 984 -53.86 -5.55 -18.40
N LEU A 985 -53.55 -4.27 -18.21
CA LEU A 985 -53.76 -3.55 -16.94
C LEU A 985 -54.95 -2.62 -17.10
N ASN A 986 -55.98 -2.81 -16.27
CA ASN A 986 -57.17 -1.96 -16.25
C ASN A 986 -57.15 -1.11 -14.98
N TRP A 987 -57.29 0.22 -15.12
CA TRP A 987 -57.35 1.11 -13.97
C TRP A 987 -58.65 0.93 -13.18
N LEU A 988 -58.53 0.74 -11.86
CA LEU A 988 -59.66 0.59 -10.94
C LEU A 988 -59.91 1.85 -10.13
N ASP A 989 -58.89 2.36 -9.44
CA ASP A 989 -59.00 3.50 -8.54
C ASP A 989 -57.65 4.18 -8.29
N SER A 990 -57.67 5.39 -7.73
CA SER A 990 -56.49 6.13 -7.26
C SER A 990 -56.77 6.72 -5.89
N LEU A 991 -56.00 6.31 -4.89
CA LEU A 991 -56.20 6.72 -3.50
C LEU A 991 -55.21 7.83 -3.10
N GLY A 992 -55.68 8.75 -2.27
CA GLY A 992 -54.90 9.85 -1.72
C GLY A 992 -54.82 11.09 -2.62
N GLY A 993 -53.82 11.92 -2.33
CA GLY A 993 -53.57 13.21 -2.97
C GLY A 993 -52.61 14.06 -2.15
N PRO A 994 -52.11 15.18 -2.70
CA PRO A 994 -51.07 15.99 -2.06
C PRO A 994 -51.52 16.54 -0.71
N GLY A 995 -50.77 16.25 0.35
CA GLY A 995 -50.97 16.86 1.66
C GLY A 995 -50.42 16.06 2.83
N SER A 996 -50.76 16.50 4.04
CA SER A 996 -50.28 15.92 5.30
C SER A 996 -51.41 15.52 6.25
N GLU A 997 -52.68 15.73 5.87
CA GLU A 997 -53.82 15.22 6.63
C GLU A 997 -53.89 13.68 6.52
N PRO A 998 -54.54 12.97 7.46
CA PRO A 998 -54.77 11.53 7.35
C PRO A 998 -55.49 11.17 6.03
N GLY A 999 -54.96 10.19 5.29
CA GLY A 999 -55.44 9.80 3.96
C GLY A 999 -54.89 10.64 2.79
N GLN A 1000 -54.04 11.64 3.07
CA GLN A 1000 -53.24 12.36 2.07
C GLN A 1000 -51.77 11.92 2.15
N PHE A 1001 -51.01 12.14 1.06
CA PHE A 1001 -49.60 11.79 0.96
C PHE A 1001 -48.76 12.96 0.45
N PHE A 1002 -47.48 12.97 0.82
CA PHE A 1002 -46.50 13.87 0.22
C PHE A 1002 -45.45 13.13 -0.58
N GLU A 1003 -44.98 11.97 -0.14
CA GLU A 1003 -44.10 11.12 -0.96
C GLU A 1003 -44.42 9.66 -0.67
N PRO A 1004 -45.53 9.12 -1.23
CA PRO A 1004 -45.90 7.73 -1.04
C PRO A 1004 -44.89 6.86 -1.80
N ARG A 1005 -43.96 6.25 -1.08
CA ARG A 1005 -42.83 5.53 -1.69
C ARG A 1005 -43.05 4.04 -1.84
N ASP A 1006 -43.85 3.45 -0.97
CA ASP A 1006 -44.12 2.03 -1.01
C ASP A 1006 -45.49 1.69 -0.42
N VAL A 1007 -46.04 0.56 -0.83
CA VAL A 1007 -47.38 0.11 -0.45
C VAL A 1007 -47.42 -1.40 -0.26
N ALA A 1008 -48.05 -1.85 0.83
CA ALA A 1008 -48.36 -3.26 1.08
C ALA A 1008 -49.83 -3.44 1.47
N VAL A 1009 -50.33 -4.68 1.36
CA VAL A 1009 -51.75 -5.00 1.59
C VAL A 1009 -51.87 -6.10 2.63
N LEU A 1010 -52.65 -5.85 3.68
CA LEU A 1010 -53.01 -6.86 4.69
C LEU A 1010 -54.06 -7.83 4.14
N ARG A 1011 -54.19 -9.00 4.77
CA ARG A 1011 -55.14 -10.05 4.34
C ARG A 1011 -56.62 -9.62 4.36
N ASP A 1012 -56.96 -8.62 5.16
CA ASP A 1012 -58.31 -8.04 5.21
C ASP A 1012 -58.55 -6.97 4.13
N GLY A 1013 -57.54 -6.68 3.30
CA GLY A 1013 -57.57 -5.70 2.22
C GLY A 1013 -57.17 -4.28 2.64
N ASN A 1014 -56.82 -4.06 3.91
CA ASN A 1014 -56.31 -2.77 4.37
C ASN A 1014 -54.91 -2.49 3.77
N LEU A 1015 -54.64 -1.21 3.51
CA LEU A 1015 -53.41 -0.76 2.86
C LEU A 1015 -52.46 -0.15 3.87
N VAL A 1016 -51.17 -0.45 3.73
CA VAL A 1016 -50.08 0.17 4.47
C VAL A 1016 -49.27 0.98 3.48
N VAL A 1017 -49.12 2.29 3.69
CA VAL A 1017 -48.40 3.18 2.76
C VAL A 1017 -47.30 3.94 3.49
N ALA A 1018 -46.07 3.82 2.99
CA ALA A 1018 -44.92 4.60 3.45
C ALA A 1018 -44.97 6.01 2.86
N ASP A 1019 -45.17 7.02 3.69
CA ASP A 1019 -45.27 8.43 3.28
C ASP A 1019 -44.03 9.18 3.79
N THR A 1020 -42.94 9.04 3.02
CA THR A 1020 -41.57 9.30 3.48
C THR A 1020 -41.36 10.73 3.96
N VAL A 1021 -41.81 11.73 3.20
CA VAL A 1021 -41.60 13.15 3.58
C VAL A 1021 -42.48 13.58 4.74
N ASN A 1022 -43.69 13.02 4.86
CA ASN A 1022 -44.50 13.21 6.06
C ASN A 1022 -43.99 12.39 7.25
N ARG A 1023 -42.90 11.62 7.09
CA ARG A 1023 -42.21 10.85 8.12
C ARG A 1023 -43.15 9.92 8.89
N ARG A 1024 -44.02 9.24 8.15
CA ARG A 1024 -45.04 8.37 8.72
C ARG A 1024 -45.35 7.21 7.81
N VAL A 1025 -45.94 6.17 8.40
CA VAL A 1025 -46.61 5.10 7.65
C VAL A 1025 -48.09 5.13 8.01
N GLN A 1026 -48.97 5.07 7.00
CA GLN A 1026 -50.42 5.10 7.21
C GLN A 1026 -51.03 3.74 6.96
N LEU A 1027 -51.80 3.24 7.92
CA LEU A 1027 -52.71 2.10 7.77
C LEU A 1027 -54.08 2.65 7.37
N LEU A 1028 -54.59 2.19 6.24
CA LEU A 1028 -55.80 2.69 5.58
C LEU A 1028 -56.74 1.53 5.25
N THR A 1029 -58.03 1.79 5.08
CA THR A 1029 -58.94 0.81 4.49
C THR A 1029 -58.64 0.60 3.00
N ALA A 1030 -59.19 -0.46 2.41
CA ALA A 1030 -59.16 -0.68 0.96
C ALA A 1030 -59.72 0.50 0.12
N GLN A 1031 -60.48 1.41 0.72
CA GLN A 1031 -61.02 2.63 0.09
C GLN A 1031 -60.20 3.89 0.42
N GLY A 1032 -59.02 3.74 1.03
CA GLY A 1032 -58.13 4.85 1.38
C GLY A 1032 -58.55 5.65 2.64
N VAL A 1033 -59.47 5.13 3.46
CA VAL A 1033 -59.87 5.79 4.71
C VAL A 1033 -58.83 5.51 5.79
N PRO A 1034 -58.25 6.53 6.44
CA PRO A 1034 -57.20 6.31 7.44
C PRO A 1034 -57.72 5.63 8.70
N LEU A 1035 -57.07 4.53 9.07
CA LEU A 1035 -57.34 3.75 10.28
C LEU A 1035 -56.35 4.11 11.39
N LYS A 1036 -55.05 4.20 11.06
CA LYS A 1036 -53.99 4.46 12.04
C LYS A 1036 -52.75 5.04 11.37
N ILE A 1037 -51.99 5.84 12.12
CA ILE A 1037 -50.64 6.26 11.75
C ILE A 1037 -49.65 5.45 12.58
N LEU A 1038 -48.73 4.75 11.93
CA LEU A 1038 -47.64 4.01 12.58
C LEU A 1038 -46.47 4.96 12.84
N THR A 1039 -45.81 4.77 13.97
CA THR A 1039 -44.65 5.56 14.39
C THR A 1039 -43.57 4.64 14.95
N GLY A 1040 -42.30 5.02 14.78
CA GLY A 1040 -41.17 4.33 15.40
C GLY A 1040 -41.03 4.65 16.91
N ASP A 1041 -40.51 3.70 17.67
CA ASP A 1041 -40.15 3.82 19.09
C ASP A 1041 -38.74 3.19 19.28
N PRO A 1042 -37.78 3.85 19.96
CA PRO A 1042 -37.87 5.11 20.73
C PRO A 1042 -37.76 6.39 19.91
N PHE A 1043 -37.54 6.28 18.60
CA PHE A 1043 -37.38 7.43 17.72
C PHE A 1043 -38.51 7.46 16.70
N PRO A 1044 -39.15 8.62 16.48
CA PRO A 1044 -40.10 8.77 15.38
C PRO A 1044 -39.39 8.48 14.05
N PHE A 1045 -40.14 8.04 13.04
CA PHE A 1045 -39.58 7.80 11.71
C PHE A 1045 -38.89 9.07 11.18
N GLU A 1046 -37.75 8.89 10.53
CA GLU A 1046 -37.03 9.95 9.84
C GLU A 1046 -37.19 9.79 8.33
N GLU A 1047 -37.09 8.56 7.83
CA GLU A 1047 -37.18 8.25 6.40
C GLU A 1047 -37.74 6.82 6.16
N PRO A 1048 -39.06 6.60 6.40
CA PRO A 1048 -39.68 5.32 6.12
C PRO A 1048 -39.79 5.15 4.60
N LEU A 1049 -39.06 4.19 4.02
CA LEU A 1049 -38.97 4.00 2.57
C LEU A 1049 -39.78 2.80 2.08
N ALA A 1050 -39.71 1.66 2.77
CA ALA A 1050 -40.32 0.42 2.31
C ALA A 1050 -41.24 -0.20 3.36
N VAL A 1051 -42.32 -0.84 2.90
CA VAL A 1051 -43.31 -1.52 3.73
C VAL A 1051 -43.67 -2.87 3.15
N GLU A 1052 -43.74 -3.89 4.00
CA GLU A 1052 -44.08 -5.26 3.59
C GLU A 1052 -45.01 -5.92 4.60
N VAL A 1053 -45.73 -6.96 4.18
CA VAL A 1053 -46.61 -7.76 5.05
C VAL A 1053 -46.20 -9.23 4.98
N ASN A 1054 -45.93 -9.84 6.13
CA ASN A 1054 -45.53 -11.24 6.19
C ASN A 1054 -46.73 -12.22 6.26
N SER A 1055 -46.46 -13.52 6.26
CA SER A 1055 -47.50 -14.56 6.30
C SER A 1055 -48.28 -14.60 7.63
N ARG A 1056 -47.83 -13.90 8.66
CA ARG A 1056 -48.51 -13.71 9.95
C ARG A 1056 -49.39 -12.45 9.98
N ASP A 1057 -49.52 -11.74 8.85
CA ASP A 1057 -50.24 -10.45 8.76
C ASP A 1057 -49.58 -9.35 9.61
N GLU A 1058 -48.27 -9.49 9.89
CA GLU A 1058 -47.47 -8.47 10.57
C GLU A 1058 -46.92 -7.48 9.54
N ILE A 1059 -46.92 -6.20 9.88
CA ILE A 1059 -46.45 -5.10 9.03
C ILE A 1059 -44.98 -4.84 9.33
N LEU A 1060 -44.12 -4.89 8.33
CA LEU A 1060 -42.70 -4.52 8.43
C LEU A 1060 -42.48 -3.16 7.77
N VAL A 1061 -41.69 -2.31 8.41
CA VAL A 1061 -41.37 -0.95 7.93
C VAL A 1061 -39.87 -0.73 8.00
N LEU A 1062 -39.24 -0.44 6.86
CA LEU A 1062 -37.83 -0.04 6.79
C LEU A 1062 -37.70 1.49 6.88
N ASP A 1063 -36.98 1.97 7.89
CA ASP A 1063 -36.51 3.35 7.95
C ASP A 1063 -35.04 3.43 7.53
N SER A 1064 -34.78 4.11 6.41
CA SER A 1064 -33.45 4.22 5.79
C SER A 1064 -32.45 4.98 6.64
N THR A 1065 -32.89 6.10 7.22
CA THR A 1065 -32.04 6.99 8.01
C THR A 1065 -31.76 6.40 9.38
N LEU A 1066 -32.76 5.78 10.02
CA LEU A 1066 -32.60 5.12 11.31
C LEU A 1066 -32.00 3.71 11.18
N GLN A 1067 -31.96 3.15 9.96
CA GLN A 1067 -31.40 1.84 9.62
C GLN A 1067 -32.12 0.65 10.27
N TRP A 1068 -33.35 0.84 10.77
CA TRP A 1068 -34.12 -0.19 11.47
C TRP A 1068 -35.27 -0.70 10.62
N VAL A 1069 -35.54 -2.01 10.72
CA VAL A 1069 -36.80 -2.62 10.29
C VAL A 1069 -37.69 -2.75 11.53
N TYR A 1070 -38.83 -2.07 11.53
CA TYR A 1070 -39.83 -2.10 12.60
C TYR A 1070 -40.93 -3.09 12.22
N ARG A 1071 -41.40 -3.87 13.20
CA ARG A 1071 -42.44 -4.87 13.00
C ARG A 1071 -43.66 -4.56 13.86
N TYR A 1072 -44.84 -4.57 13.26
CA TYR A 1072 -46.12 -4.28 13.90
C TYR A 1072 -47.10 -5.45 13.72
N ASP A 1073 -48.07 -5.60 14.61
CA ASP A 1073 -49.22 -6.46 14.36
C ASP A 1073 -50.16 -5.86 13.28
N SER A 1074 -51.15 -6.63 12.81
CA SER A 1074 -52.13 -6.17 11.82
C SER A 1074 -53.01 -5.00 12.30
N ALA A 1075 -53.07 -4.74 13.61
CA ALA A 1075 -53.72 -3.56 14.19
C ALA A 1075 -52.78 -2.34 14.31
N GLY A 1076 -51.54 -2.46 13.82
CA GLY A 1076 -50.52 -1.42 13.82
C GLY A 1076 -49.90 -1.14 15.18
N ASN A 1077 -49.88 -2.10 16.12
CA ASN A 1077 -49.15 -1.98 17.38
C ASN A 1077 -47.71 -2.50 17.19
N LEU A 1078 -46.72 -1.74 17.64
CA LEU A 1078 -45.31 -2.12 17.49
C LEU A 1078 -45.01 -3.39 18.32
N LEU A 1079 -44.48 -4.40 17.67
CA LEU A 1079 -44.04 -5.65 18.27
C LEU A 1079 -42.58 -5.55 18.68
N ASP A 1080 -41.70 -5.28 17.72
CA ASP A 1080 -40.26 -5.09 17.92
C ASP A 1080 -39.59 -4.39 16.72
N ARG A 1081 -38.25 -4.36 16.74
CA ARG A 1081 -37.42 -3.93 15.62
C ARG A 1081 -36.13 -4.75 15.54
N PHE A 1082 -35.61 -4.92 14.35
CA PHE A 1082 -34.35 -5.63 14.09
C PHE A 1082 -33.56 -4.97 12.95
N GLY A 1083 -32.32 -5.42 12.74
CA GLY A 1083 -31.35 -4.72 11.87
C GLY A 1083 -30.56 -3.66 12.64
N GLY A 1084 -30.53 -2.41 12.15
CA GLY A 1084 -29.92 -1.27 12.82
C GLY A 1084 -28.39 -1.17 12.68
N PRO A 1085 -27.76 -0.21 13.41
CA PRO A 1085 -26.31 0.02 13.36
C PRO A 1085 -25.45 -1.21 13.70
N THR A 1086 -26.03 -2.20 14.39
CA THR A 1086 -25.36 -3.46 14.76
C THR A 1086 -25.07 -4.39 13.60
N VAL A 1087 -25.79 -4.25 12.48
CA VAL A 1087 -25.56 -5.02 11.23
C VAL A 1087 -24.94 -4.12 10.15
N PHE A 1088 -24.66 -2.86 10.48
CA PHE A 1088 -24.05 -1.86 9.60
C PHE A 1088 -24.81 -1.67 8.29
N LEU A 1089 -26.15 -1.60 8.33
CA LEU A 1089 -26.93 -1.15 7.18
C LEU A 1089 -26.57 0.31 6.88
N PHE A 1090 -26.43 0.67 5.61
CA PHE A 1090 -26.04 2.00 5.16
C PHE A 1090 -26.97 2.46 4.03
N HIS A 1091 -27.86 3.41 4.34
CA HIS A 1091 -28.90 3.89 3.42
C HIS A 1091 -29.70 2.76 2.73
N PRO A 1092 -30.24 1.78 3.46
CA PRO A 1092 -31.02 0.70 2.87
C PRO A 1092 -32.33 1.22 2.27
N ARG A 1093 -32.77 0.69 1.11
CA ARG A 1093 -33.92 1.24 0.36
C ARG A 1093 -35.04 0.26 0.08
N GLY A 1094 -34.69 -0.99 -0.21
CA GLY A 1094 -35.65 -2.07 -0.45
C GLY A 1094 -35.81 -2.98 0.76
N LEU A 1095 -37.03 -3.47 0.97
CA LEU A 1095 -37.39 -4.46 1.97
C LEU A 1095 -38.28 -5.49 1.30
N THR A 1096 -37.93 -6.77 1.43
CA THR A 1096 -38.70 -7.86 0.84
C THR A 1096 -38.91 -8.94 1.88
N VAL A 1097 -40.14 -9.41 2.02
CA VAL A 1097 -40.48 -10.57 2.84
C VAL A 1097 -40.76 -11.76 1.93
N PHE A 1098 -40.14 -12.89 2.23
CA PHE A 1098 -40.31 -14.12 1.46
C PHE A 1098 -41.36 -15.06 2.07
N ASP A 1099 -41.77 -16.08 1.32
CA ASP A 1099 -42.83 -17.04 1.73
C ASP A 1099 -42.57 -17.78 3.07
N ASP A 1100 -41.30 -17.90 3.47
CA ASP A 1100 -40.89 -18.49 4.75
C ASP A 1100 -40.75 -17.46 5.89
N ASP A 1101 -41.31 -16.26 5.69
CA ASP A 1101 -41.17 -15.06 6.53
C ASP A 1101 -39.72 -14.54 6.68
N SER A 1102 -38.72 -15.11 6.00
CA SER A 1102 -37.38 -14.53 5.99
C SER A 1102 -37.37 -13.21 5.22
N VAL A 1103 -36.41 -12.34 5.54
CA VAL A 1103 -36.39 -10.95 5.08
C VAL A 1103 -35.09 -10.65 4.37
N ALA A 1104 -35.16 -9.98 3.21
CA ALA A 1104 -34.02 -9.33 2.61
C ALA A 1104 -34.17 -7.80 2.69
N VAL A 1105 -33.07 -7.14 3.00
CA VAL A 1105 -32.96 -5.69 2.93
C VAL A 1105 -31.93 -5.34 1.87
N ALA A 1106 -32.31 -4.53 0.88
CA ALA A 1106 -31.38 -3.96 -0.07
C ALA A 1106 -30.58 -2.86 0.63
N ASP A 1107 -29.38 -3.22 1.09
CA ASP A 1107 -28.45 -2.37 1.82
C ASP A 1107 -27.65 -1.53 0.82
N THR A 1108 -28.36 -0.58 0.18
CA THR A 1108 -27.94 0.14 -1.03
C THR A 1108 -26.55 0.75 -0.90
N GLY A 1109 -26.27 1.47 0.20
CA GLY A 1109 -24.97 2.10 0.40
C GLY A 1109 -23.84 1.13 0.72
N SER A 1110 -24.15 -0.09 1.17
CA SER A 1110 -23.16 -1.16 1.36
C SER A 1110 -23.09 -2.12 0.17
N SER A 1111 -23.86 -1.85 -0.89
CA SER A 1111 -23.88 -2.62 -2.13
C SER A 1111 -24.09 -4.13 -1.95
N ARG A 1112 -25.04 -4.51 -1.09
CA ARG A 1112 -25.38 -5.91 -0.79
C ARG A 1112 -26.86 -6.09 -0.47
N LEU A 1113 -27.33 -7.34 -0.48
CA LEU A 1113 -28.56 -7.74 0.19
C LEU A 1113 -28.24 -8.30 1.58
N ALA A 1114 -28.77 -7.69 2.63
CA ALA A 1114 -28.67 -8.21 3.99
C ALA A 1114 -29.85 -9.16 4.26
N LEU A 1115 -29.57 -10.39 4.67
CA LEU A 1115 -30.57 -11.44 4.89
C LEU A 1115 -30.83 -11.64 6.39
N PHE A 1116 -32.10 -11.79 6.75
CA PHE A 1116 -32.57 -12.03 8.11
C PHE A 1116 -33.56 -13.20 8.16
N SER A 1117 -33.60 -13.94 9.27
CA SER A 1117 -34.64 -14.93 9.54
C SER A 1117 -35.99 -14.26 9.84
N ALA A 1118 -37.06 -15.05 9.94
CA ALA A 1118 -38.41 -14.59 10.30
C ALA A 1118 -38.51 -13.92 11.68
N GLU A 1119 -37.54 -14.17 12.56
CA GLU A 1119 -37.39 -13.57 13.87
C GLU A 1119 -36.53 -12.29 13.85
N GLY A 1120 -36.00 -11.89 12.68
CA GLY A 1120 -35.14 -10.74 12.54
C GLY A 1120 -33.66 -10.98 12.90
N VAL A 1121 -33.24 -12.24 12.96
CA VAL A 1121 -31.83 -12.60 13.25
C VAL A 1121 -31.03 -12.55 11.94
N PRO A 1122 -29.85 -11.90 11.90
CA PRO A 1122 -29.01 -11.88 10.70
C PRO A 1122 -28.62 -13.29 10.25
N ALA A 1123 -28.89 -13.61 9.00
CA ALA A 1123 -28.66 -14.92 8.39
C ALA A 1123 -27.52 -14.93 7.35
N GLY A 1124 -27.07 -13.75 6.90
CA GLY A 1124 -25.98 -13.59 5.95
C GLY A 1124 -26.17 -12.37 5.07
N SER A 1125 -25.39 -12.29 3.99
CA SER A 1125 -25.59 -11.30 2.93
C SER A 1125 -25.17 -11.85 1.58
N ILE A 1126 -25.77 -11.31 0.53
CA ILE A 1126 -25.45 -11.63 -0.87
C ILE A 1126 -24.93 -10.36 -1.55
N GLY A 1127 -23.88 -10.47 -2.36
CA GLY A 1127 -23.29 -9.36 -3.09
C GLY A 1127 -22.16 -8.64 -2.38
N GLY A 1128 -21.79 -7.48 -2.93
CA GLY A 1128 -20.71 -6.61 -2.51
C GLY A 1128 -20.44 -5.55 -3.57
N LEU A 1129 -19.83 -4.42 -3.23
CA LEU A 1129 -19.62 -3.31 -4.18
C LEU A 1129 -18.85 -3.77 -5.42
N GLY A 1130 -19.45 -3.58 -6.58
CA GLY A 1130 -18.78 -3.77 -7.85
C GLY A 1130 -19.72 -3.80 -9.04
N THR A 1131 -19.12 -3.85 -10.22
CA THR A 1131 -19.83 -3.89 -11.52
C THR A 1131 -19.86 -5.31 -12.10
N GLY A 1132 -19.15 -6.26 -11.49
CA GLY A 1132 -19.04 -7.64 -11.96
C GLY A 1132 -20.29 -8.48 -11.67
N PRO A 1133 -20.43 -9.67 -12.27
CA PRO A 1133 -21.49 -10.63 -11.96
C PRO A 1133 -21.45 -11.08 -10.49
N GLY A 1134 -22.60 -11.05 -9.80
CA GLY A 1134 -22.71 -11.40 -8.38
C GLY A 1134 -22.29 -10.30 -7.41
N GLN A 1135 -21.74 -9.18 -7.92
CA GLN A 1135 -21.50 -7.93 -7.18
C GLN A 1135 -22.63 -6.94 -7.47
N PHE A 1136 -22.93 -6.05 -6.53
CA PHE A 1136 -23.96 -5.03 -6.71
C PHE A 1136 -23.38 -3.62 -6.65
N ASN A 1137 -24.05 -2.66 -7.28
CA ASN A 1137 -23.79 -1.24 -7.05
C ASN A 1137 -25.11 -0.51 -6.86
N GLU A 1138 -25.32 -0.03 -5.64
CA GLU A 1138 -26.57 0.58 -5.18
C GLU A 1138 -27.81 -0.30 -5.51
N PRO A 1139 -27.91 -1.53 -4.94
CA PRO A 1139 -29.12 -2.34 -5.08
C PRO A 1139 -30.30 -1.63 -4.43
N THR A 1140 -31.43 -1.56 -5.14
CA THR A 1140 -32.62 -0.82 -4.69
C THR A 1140 -33.74 -1.72 -4.23
N ASP A 1141 -33.86 -2.92 -4.79
CA ASP A 1141 -34.87 -3.89 -4.41
C ASP A 1141 -34.47 -5.32 -4.80
N ALA A 1142 -35.14 -6.33 -4.23
CA ALA A 1142 -34.93 -7.73 -4.57
C ALA A 1142 -36.22 -8.57 -4.55
N LEU A 1143 -36.26 -9.63 -5.36
CA LEU A 1143 -37.26 -10.69 -5.28
C LEU A 1143 -36.60 -12.04 -5.08
N ARG A 1144 -37.33 -13.03 -4.55
CA ARG A 1144 -36.87 -14.43 -4.48
C ARG A 1144 -37.93 -15.37 -5.03
N ASP A 1145 -37.57 -16.19 -6.00
CA ASP A 1145 -38.47 -17.23 -6.52
C ASP A 1145 -38.58 -18.44 -5.58
N ALA A 1146 -39.47 -19.37 -5.93
CA ALA A 1146 -39.70 -20.60 -5.16
C ALA A 1146 -38.50 -21.58 -5.17
N GLN A 1147 -37.52 -21.37 -6.06
CA GLN A 1147 -36.28 -22.15 -6.14
C GLN A 1147 -35.17 -21.55 -5.28
N GLY A 1148 -35.41 -20.39 -4.65
CA GLY A 1148 -34.44 -19.67 -3.83
C GLY A 1148 -33.52 -18.75 -4.64
N THR A 1149 -33.84 -18.47 -5.90
CA THR A 1149 -33.10 -17.55 -6.77
C THR A 1149 -33.49 -16.11 -6.48
N TYR A 1150 -32.51 -15.22 -6.35
CA TYR A 1150 -32.73 -13.80 -6.12
C TYR A 1150 -32.69 -13.01 -7.42
N TYR A 1151 -33.57 -12.02 -7.56
CA TYR A 1151 -33.57 -11.02 -8.64
C TYR A 1151 -33.33 -9.65 -8.00
N VAL A 1152 -32.20 -9.02 -8.30
CA VAL A 1152 -31.73 -7.82 -7.61
C VAL A 1152 -31.70 -6.67 -8.60
N ALA A 1153 -32.46 -5.62 -8.33
CA ALA A 1153 -32.43 -4.40 -9.14
C ALA A 1153 -31.31 -3.47 -8.65
N GLU A 1154 -30.51 -2.97 -9.58
CA GLU A 1154 -29.36 -2.10 -9.30
C GLU A 1154 -29.48 -0.80 -10.06
N ALA A 1155 -29.52 0.30 -9.32
CA ALA A 1155 -29.73 1.60 -9.91
C ALA A 1155 -28.45 2.21 -10.51
N GLU A 1156 -27.26 1.99 -9.93
CA GLU A 1156 -26.03 2.57 -10.49
C GLU A 1156 -25.41 1.69 -11.58
N ASN A 1157 -25.64 0.38 -11.54
CA ASN A 1157 -25.24 -0.54 -12.61
C ASN A 1157 -26.29 -0.66 -13.72
N ASN A 1158 -27.44 0.01 -13.61
CA ASN A 1158 -28.56 0.00 -14.57
C ASN A 1158 -28.92 -1.42 -15.05
N ARG A 1159 -29.00 -2.37 -14.11
CA ARG A 1159 -29.31 -3.77 -14.42
C ARG A 1159 -30.20 -4.42 -13.37
N VAL A 1160 -30.83 -5.52 -13.76
CA VAL A 1160 -31.31 -6.54 -12.83
C VAL A 1160 -30.38 -7.74 -12.94
N GLN A 1161 -29.95 -8.27 -11.80
CA GLN A 1161 -29.20 -9.51 -11.70
C GLN A 1161 -30.04 -10.63 -11.09
N ARG A 1162 -30.02 -11.78 -11.74
CA ARG A 1162 -30.49 -13.05 -11.20
C ARG A 1162 -29.32 -13.81 -10.62
N VAL A 1163 -29.35 -14.10 -9.32
CA VAL A 1163 -28.31 -14.83 -8.59
C VAL A 1163 -28.90 -16.01 -7.83
N ASP A 1164 -28.16 -17.11 -7.67
CA ASP A 1164 -28.63 -18.25 -6.89
C ASP A 1164 -28.68 -17.95 -5.38
N ALA A 1165 -29.13 -18.92 -4.58
CA ALA A 1165 -29.24 -18.77 -3.13
C ALA A 1165 -27.88 -18.52 -2.42
N ALA A 1166 -26.76 -18.84 -3.06
CA ALA A 1166 -25.41 -18.57 -2.56
C ALA A 1166 -24.85 -17.24 -3.07
N GLY A 1167 -25.58 -16.52 -3.93
CA GLY A 1167 -25.15 -15.26 -4.53
C GLY A 1167 -24.38 -15.41 -5.83
N ASN A 1168 -24.30 -16.61 -6.40
CA ASN A 1168 -23.60 -16.79 -7.67
C ASN A 1168 -24.45 -16.22 -8.81
N PRO A 1169 -23.85 -15.45 -9.73
CA PRO A 1169 -24.56 -14.88 -10.86
C PRO A 1169 -25.04 -15.97 -11.82
N LEU A 1170 -26.33 -15.92 -12.15
CA LEU A 1170 -26.96 -16.81 -13.12
C LEU A 1170 -27.29 -16.10 -14.42
N LEU A 1171 -27.79 -14.87 -14.32
CA LEU A 1171 -28.21 -14.05 -15.47
C LEU A 1171 -28.23 -12.58 -15.08
N GLN A 1172 -28.09 -11.68 -16.04
CA GLN A 1172 -28.33 -10.26 -15.83
C GLN A 1172 -28.88 -9.62 -17.11
N TRP A 1173 -29.66 -8.56 -16.97
CA TRP A 1173 -30.12 -7.77 -18.11
C TRP A 1173 -30.16 -6.29 -17.74
N ALA A 1174 -29.97 -5.45 -18.76
CA ALA A 1174 -30.02 -4.01 -18.58
C ALA A 1174 -31.46 -3.54 -18.33
N ILE A 1175 -31.56 -2.50 -17.53
CA ILE A 1175 -32.77 -1.72 -17.31
C ILE A 1175 -32.46 -0.24 -17.61
N PRO A 1176 -33.48 0.62 -17.79
CA PRO A 1176 -33.24 2.03 -18.02
C PRO A 1176 -32.47 2.69 -16.88
N ASP A 1177 -31.73 3.75 -17.19
CA ASP A 1177 -30.93 4.48 -16.20
C ASP A 1177 -31.81 4.99 -15.04
N GLY A 1178 -31.45 4.59 -13.83
CA GLY A 1178 -32.16 4.93 -12.59
C GLY A 1178 -31.29 5.76 -11.65
N TYR A 1179 -31.93 6.44 -10.70
CA TYR A 1179 -31.23 6.99 -9.53
C TYR A 1179 -31.63 6.13 -8.34
N ALA A 1180 -30.69 5.68 -7.52
CA ALA A 1180 -31.02 4.72 -6.47
C ALA A 1180 -32.12 5.17 -5.50
N PHE A 1181 -32.39 6.47 -5.38
CA PHE A 1181 -33.38 7.00 -4.40
C PHE A 1181 -34.80 6.88 -4.92
N ASN A 1182 -34.96 6.95 -6.23
CA ASN A 1182 -36.19 6.69 -6.96
C ASN A 1182 -36.03 5.44 -7.84
N GLY A 1183 -35.17 4.53 -7.40
CA GLY A 1183 -34.71 3.43 -8.22
C GLY A 1183 -35.80 2.39 -8.44
N PRO A 1184 -35.52 1.38 -9.25
CA PRO A 1184 -36.49 0.36 -9.59
C PRO A 1184 -36.90 -0.48 -8.38
N HIS A 1185 -38.21 -0.64 -8.19
CA HIS A 1185 -38.81 -1.64 -7.31
C HIS A 1185 -39.42 -2.75 -8.15
N LEU A 1186 -39.41 -3.97 -7.62
CA LEU A 1186 -39.77 -5.19 -8.33
C LEU A 1186 -40.97 -5.87 -7.67
N THR A 1187 -41.83 -6.49 -8.47
CA THR A 1187 -42.80 -7.47 -7.96
C THR A 1187 -43.06 -8.55 -9.00
N PHE A 1188 -43.38 -9.77 -8.56
CA PHE A 1188 -43.76 -10.84 -9.49
C PHE A 1188 -45.18 -10.63 -10.02
N GLY A 1189 -45.36 -10.86 -11.31
CA GLY A 1189 -46.65 -10.96 -11.96
C GLY A 1189 -47.29 -12.35 -11.81
N PRO A 1190 -48.59 -12.48 -12.16
CA PRO A 1190 -49.34 -13.74 -11.97
C PRO A 1190 -48.86 -14.91 -12.83
N ASP A 1191 -48.06 -14.64 -13.86
CA ASP A 1191 -47.47 -15.62 -14.78
C ASP A 1191 -45.98 -15.87 -14.53
N GLY A 1192 -45.43 -15.33 -13.43
CA GLY A 1192 -44.01 -15.39 -13.09
C GLY A 1192 -43.14 -14.35 -13.80
N SER A 1193 -43.72 -13.42 -14.56
CA SER A 1193 -43.00 -12.24 -15.05
C SER A 1193 -42.63 -11.29 -13.91
N ILE A 1194 -41.75 -10.32 -14.18
CA ILE A 1194 -41.26 -9.34 -13.21
C ILE A 1194 -41.73 -7.96 -13.63
N PHE A 1195 -42.61 -7.35 -12.84
CA PHE A 1195 -42.95 -5.94 -12.97
C PHE A 1195 -41.90 -5.08 -12.30
N MET A 1196 -41.53 -3.98 -12.95
CA MET A 1196 -40.53 -3.04 -12.47
C MET A 1196 -40.95 -1.60 -12.72
N THR A 1197 -40.90 -0.78 -11.68
CA THR A 1197 -41.09 0.68 -11.80
C THR A 1197 -39.79 1.36 -12.20
N GLU A 1198 -39.87 2.45 -12.95
CA GLU A 1198 -38.72 3.33 -13.15
C GLU A 1198 -39.19 4.78 -13.28
N SER A 1199 -38.93 5.55 -12.23
CA SER A 1199 -39.46 6.91 -12.06
C SER A 1199 -38.96 7.88 -13.13
N GLN A 1200 -37.72 7.77 -13.60
CA GLN A 1200 -37.17 8.71 -14.58
C GLN A 1200 -37.78 8.50 -15.96
N SER A 1201 -37.96 7.23 -16.35
CA SER A 1201 -38.63 6.88 -17.59
C SER A 1201 -40.15 6.97 -17.52
N ARG A 1202 -40.70 7.26 -16.33
CA ARG A 1202 -42.14 7.37 -16.04
C ARG A 1202 -42.92 6.15 -16.51
N SER A 1203 -42.32 4.98 -16.32
CA SER A 1203 -42.82 3.75 -16.92
C SER A 1203 -42.92 2.65 -15.89
N LEU A 1204 -43.90 1.77 -16.11
CA LEU A 1204 -43.93 0.42 -15.59
C LEU A 1204 -43.43 -0.52 -16.69
N TYR A 1205 -42.44 -1.35 -16.38
CA TYR A 1205 -41.93 -2.40 -17.27
C TYR A 1205 -42.39 -3.77 -16.78
N ARG A 1206 -42.48 -4.72 -17.71
CA ARG A 1206 -42.64 -6.15 -17.40
C ARG A 1206 -41.58 -6.94 -18.15
N TYR A 1207 -40.80 -7.71 -17.42
CA TYR A 1207 -39.74 -8.57 -17.95
C TYR A 1207 -40.08 -10.05 -17.76
N GLY A 1208 -39.59 -10.91 -18.65
CA GLY A 1208 -39.56 -12.35 -18.44
C GLY A 1208 -38.48 -12.72 -17.40
N PRO A 1209 -38.56 -13.90 -16.77
CA PRO A 1209 -37.52 -14.41 -15.86
C PRO A 1209 -36.12 -14.57 -16.50
N ASP A 1210 -36.07 -14.52 -17.82
CA ASP A 1210 -34.89 -14.54 -18.67
C ASP A 1210 -34.39 -13.15 -19.08
N GLY A 1211 -34.98 -12.08 -18.52
CA GLY A 1211 -34.61 -10.70 -18.80
C GLY A 1211 -35.14 -10.13 -20.11
N SER A 1212 -35.96 -10.88 -20.85
CA SER A 1212 -36.63 -10.36 -22.03
C SER A 1212 -37.65 -9.28 -21.65
N LEU A 1213 -37.62 -8.11 -22.29
CA LEU A 1213 -38.65 -7.09 -22.09
C LEU A 1213 -39.95 -7.54 -22.78
N LEU A 1214 -41.03 -7.68 -22.01
CA LEU A 1214 -42.33 -8.13 -22.49
C LEU A 1214 -43.25 -6.95 -22.79
N ASP A 1215 -43.40 -6.03 -21.84
CA ASP A 1215 -44.31 -4.88 -21.95
C ASP A 1215 -43.74 -3.62 -21.27
N GLN A 1216 -44.22 -2.46 -21.71
CA GLN A 1216 -43.92 -1.15 -21.10
C GLN A 1216 -45.16 -0.26 -21.14
N TRP A 1217 -45.50 0.37 -20.01
CA TRP A 1217 -46.60 1.32 -19.90
C TRP A 1217 -46.16 2.64 -19.29
N GLN A 1218 -46.39 3.73 -20.02
CA GLN A 1218 -46.31 5.11 -19.51
C GLN A 1218 -47.69 5.68 -19.17
N THR A 1219 -48.70 5.19 -19.89
CA THR A 1219 -50.11 5.48 -19.67
C THR A 1219 -50.85 4.15 -19.60
N ILE A 1220 -51.63 3.95 -18.53
CA ILE A 1220 -52.48 2.79 -18.34
C ILE A 1220 -53.92 3.30 -18.28
N ASP A 1221 -54.74 2.91 -19.25
CA ASP A 1221 -56.06 3.52 -19.51
C ASP A 1221 -56.02 5.06 -19.57
N SER A 1222 -56.54 5.73 -18.53
CA SER A 1222 -56.56 7.19 -18.39
C SER A 1222 -55.53 7.74 -17.41
N VAL A 1223 -54.72 6.88 -16.78
CA VAL A 1223 -53.70 7.27 -15.80
C VAL A 1223 -52.36 7.44 -16.49
N ASN A 1224 -51.79 8.64 -16.41
CA ASN A 1224 -50.42 8.91 -16.83
C ASN A 1224 -49.49 8.82 -15.63
N LEU A 1225 -48.51 7.93 -15.71
CA LEU A 1225 -47.50 7.80 -14.66
C LEU A 1225 -46.59 9.04 -14.69
N ALA A 1226 -46.38 9.66 -13.53
CA ALA A 1226 -45.54 10.85 -13.38
C ALA A 1226 -44.21 10.49 -12.71
N GLY A 1227 -44.25 9.73 -11.61
CA GLY A 1227 -43.09 9.24 -10.87
C GLY A 1227 -43.39 7.93 -10.14
N PRO A 1228 -43.58 6.82 -10.88
CA PRO A 1228 -43.83 5.51 -10.26
C PRO A 1228 -42.60 5.05 -9.46
N VAL A 1229 -42.78 4.65 -8.20
CA VAL A 1229 -41.70 4.14 -7.33
C VAL A 1229 -42.10 2.80 -6.71
N GLY A 1230 -42.96 2.76 -5.70
CA GLY A 1230 -43.35 1.53 -5.02
C GLY A 1230 -44.31 0.70 -5.85
N ILE A 1231 -44.21 -0.62 -5.74
CA ILE A 1231 -45.06 -1.55 -6.48
C ILE A 1231 -45.32 -2.82 -5.67
N TYR A 1232 -46.58 -3.25 -5.65
CA TYR A 1232 -46.99 -4.47 -4.97
C TYR A 1232 -48.10 -5.18 -5.75
N PHE A 1233 -47.93 -6.47 -5.97
CA PHE A 1233 -48.94 -7.29 -6.63
C PHE A 1233 -49.65 -8.22 -5.64
N ASP A 1234 -50.96 -8.03 -5.48
CA ASP A 1234 -51.81 -8.92 -4.69
C ASP A 1234 -52.28 -10.10 -5.54
N THR A 1235 -51.66 -11.26 -5.30
CA THR A 1235 -51.99 -12.52 -5.99
C THR A 1235 -53.39 -13.05 -5.68
N PHE A 1236 -54.02 -12.64 -4.56
CA PHE A 1236 -55.37 -13.11 -4.20
C PHE A 1236 -56.46 -12.36 -4.95
N THR A 1237 -56.26 -11.06 -5.18
CA THR A 1237 -57.23 -10.21 -5.87
C THR A 1237 -56.85 -9.90 -7.31
N ASN A 1238 -55.67 -10.32 -7.75
CA ASN A 1238 -55.10 -10.03 -9.06
C ASN A 1238 -54.94 -8.52 -9.32
N ARG A 1239 -54.62 -7.77 -8.26
CA ARG A 1239 -54.50 -6.31 -8.29
C ARG A 1239 -53.05 -5.87 -8.14
N LEU A 1240 -52.65 -4.91 -8.96
CA LEU A 1240 -51.36 -4.24 -8.89
C LEU A 1240 -51.54 -2.85 -8.25
N TYR A 1241 -50.85 -2.62 -7.15
CA TYR A 1241 -50.78 -1.35 -6.44
C TYR A 1241 -49.46 -0.68 -6.82
N LEU A 1242 -49.53 0.59 -7.21
CA LEU A 1242 -48.37 1.35 -7.63
C LEU A 1242 -48.40 2.72 -6.97
N THR A 1243 -47.34 3.10 -6.27
CA THR A 1243 -47.22 4.45 -5.71
C THR A 1243 -46.59 5.38 -6.73
N ASP A 1244 -47.14 6.59 -6.82
CA ASP A 1244 -46.59 7.64 -7.68
C ASP A 1244 -46.25 8.86 -6.82
N VAL A 1245 -44.95 9.11 -6.67
CA VAL A 1245 -44.43 10.14 -5.78
C VAL A 1245 -44.69 11.56 -6.28
N LEU A 1246 -44.92 11.72 -7.60
CA LEU A 1246 -45.16 13.02 -8.21
C LEU A 1246 -46.65 13.37 -8.33
N THR A 1247 -47.54 12.37 -8.39
CA THR A 1247 -48.99 12.60 -8.25
C THR A 1247 -49.46 12.56 -6.80
N HIS A 1248 -48.64 12.05 -5.88
CA HIS A 1248 -48.96 11.85 -4.46
C HIS A 1248 -50.11 10.86 -4.24
N GLN A 1249 -50.18 9.81 -5.05
CA GLN A 1249 -51.28 8.85 -5.04
C GLN A 1249 -50.77 7.40 -5.06
N VAL A 1250 -51.66 6.49 -4.67
CA VAL A 1250 -51.52 5.05 -4.93
C VAL A 1250 -52.54 4.67 -5.99
N HIS A 1251 -52.05 4.22 -7.14
CA HIS A 1251 -52.87 3.74 -8.26
C HIS A 1251 -53.12 2.24 -8.12
N ILE A 1252 -54.35 1.80 -8.39
CA ILE A 1252 -54.77 0.41 -8.31
C ILE A 1252 -55.22 -0.05 -9.69
N PHE A 1253 -54.62 -1.12 -10.17
CA PHE A 1253 -54.92 -1.74 -11.45
C PHE A 1253 -55.37 -3.18 -11.27
N GLU A 1254 -56.35 -3.63 -12.06
CA GLU A 1254 -56.65 -5.05 -12.25
C GLU A 1254 -55.74 -5.61 -13.34
N VAL A 1255 -55.05 -6.71 -13.04
CA VAL A 1255 -54.27 -7.44 -14.04
C VAL A 1255 -55.19 -8.48 -14.68
N GLN A 1256 -55.27 -8.54 -16.01
CA GLN A 1256 -56.04 -9.56 -16.72
C GLN A 1256 -55.15 -10.33 -17.69
N THR A 1257 -55.23 -11.66 -17.64
CA THR A 1257 -54.58 -12.55 -18.61
C THR A 1257 -55.45 -12.65 -19.86
N ASN A 1258 -54.94 -12.18 -21.00
CA ASN A 1258 -55.63 -12.34 -22.28
C ASN A 1258 -55.39 -13.77 -22.78
N SER A 1259 -56.40 -14.63 -22.68
CA SER A 1259 -56.37 -15.94 -23.33
C SER A 1259 -56.62 -15.78 -24.82
N GLU A 1260 -55.65 -16.11 -25.68
CA GLU A 1260 -55.93 -16.50 -27.06
C GLU A 1260 -56.29 -17.99 -27.15
#